data_AF-A0A9P9ICY1-F1
#
_entry.id   AF-A0A9P9ICY1-F1
#
_cell.length_a   1.000
_cell.length_b   1.000
_cell.length_c   1.000
_cell.angle_alpha   90.00
_cell.angle_beta   90.00
_cell.angle_gamma   90.00
#
_symmetry.space_group_name_H-M   'P 1'
#
loop_
_entity.id
_entity.type
_entity.pdbx_description
1 polymer ?
#
loop_
_entity_poly.entity_id
_entity_poly.type
_entity_poly.pdbx_seq_one_letter_code
_entity_poly.pdbx_strand_id
1 'polypeptide(L)'
;MQGVVRSGARSAARSSRRVTTTSRALRTAFPRTLVPASTRLYTSTADSRDATSMRSAFLSLLGSVSSRREIDQYLAQFRSVSSQQFAVVKVGGAILTDHIDTLCLALQHLYAMGLYPIIVHGAGPQMNKLLLEAGVEPEFIDGIRVTDKKTLGIARKLFLEANMDLVLKLRQDWGIPARPITAGVLQADYLDKEKWKYVGDITNVNSRPIVDALKAKELPILCSMAETEDGQILNVNADVVAGALARSLEPLKIVYLSEKGGLFNGDTGKLISTINLDEEYDTLMQQPWVKYGTKLKIVEVKKLLDDLPKTSSVAIIHPQYLEKELFTHTGGGTLIRKGESIQSVTQYSDFEDVASLRNALLRDREGLDSGDVIDRFLNNLKSRPFEAFFDDSMGAVAVVYPPSDESGFAQLSTFTTTKDAFLTNVADNIFERMKKKYPKMCWTVETQDENLGWFKEKADGTLRRDKDVFCFWGPADPAEVVSVMSEFSQHGRAMFGDHNLEAQLRRAADYAASLKHGQQARAYSTMATASRAFGQQSRPSLRTQQATTASSRGFATSATRSVETTNPNPPYGLKFKSKDWPSKVALIGARGYTGQALIDLLNRHPNMDLRHVSSRELAGKKLEGYTKRNITYENLSPEDVKKMAEKGEIDCWVMALPNGVCKPFVDAINEAGKPETVVVDLSADYRFDSSWTYGLPELVDRRKIADATRIANPGCYATAAQLGIAPLLEFIGGQPTVFGVSGYSGAGTKPSPKNDVKNLENNLIPYSLVDHIHEKEISNQLGTAVAFIPHVAVWFQGIHHTISIPLNRTMTSRDIRNIYQDRYAGEKLVKITGESPLVKAISGKHGVEIGGFAVHSSGKRVVVNATIDNLLKGAATQCLQNMNLALGYGEYEGIPY
;
A
#
# COMPACT_ATOMS: atom_id res chain seq x y z
N MET A 1 -37.12 -8.52 50.51
CA MET A 1 -37.67 -9.76 51.13
C MET A 1 -36.92 -10.92 50.49
N GLN A 2 -35.99 -11.54 51.24
CA GLN A 2 -36.21 -12.76 52.05
C GLN A 2 -36.36 -14.02 51.19
N GLY A 3 -35.70 -15.10 51.60
CA GLY A 3 -35.71 -16.41 50.94
C GLY A 3 -35.10 -17.48 51.84
N VAL A 4 -34.71 -18.61 51.24
CA VAL A 4 -34.16 -19.83 51.90
C VAL A 4 -35.20 -20.68 52.65
N VAL A 5 -35.35 -21.96 52.24
CA VAL A 5 -35.18 -23.14 53.13
C VAL A 5 -35.01 -24.45 52.31
N ARG A 6 -33.79 -24.98 52.42
CA ARG A 6 -33.30 -26.37 52.38
C ARG A 6 -34.11 -27.57 51.81
N SER A 7 -33.38 -28.36 51.02
CA SER A 7 -33.12 -29.82 51.14
C SER A 7 -34.10 -30.89 50.63
N GLY A 8 -33.51 -31.95 50.05
CA GLY A 8 -34.10 -33.23 49.64
C GLY A 8 -33.09 -34.01 48.77
N ALA A 9 -32.98 -35.35 48.88
CA ALA A 9 -31.89 -36.08 48.21
C ALA A 9 -32.20 -37.57 47.86
N ARG A 10 -31.39 -38.09 46.91
CA ARG A 10 -31.16 -39.51 46.52
C ARG A 10 -32.23 -40.25 45.69
N SER A 11 -31.86 -40.48 44.43
CA SER A 11 -31.80 -41.78 43.72
C SER A 11 -32.88 -42.87 43.90
N ALA A 12 -33.51 -43.22 42.78
CA ALA A 12 -34.03 -44.57 42.47
C ALA A 12 -33.82 -44.86 40.96
N ALA A 13 -33.92 -46.13 40.51
CA ALA A 13 -33.52 -46.50 39.14
C ALA A 13 -34.35 -47.61 38.47
N ARG A 14 -34.47 -47.48 37.14
CA ARG A 14 -34.66 -48.52 36.09
C ARG A 14 -35.97 -49.35 36.00
N SER A 15 -36.38 -49.50 34.72
CA SER A 15 -36.78 -50.75 34.04
C SER A 15 -38.26 -51.19 34.02
N SER A 16 -38.83 -51.18 32.81
CA SER A 16 -39.49 -52.37 32.24
C SER A 16 -39.28 -52.41 30.71
N ARG A 17 -39.62 -53.54 30.04
CA ARG A 17 -39.21 -53.88 28.66
C ARG A 17 -40.18 -54.93 28.08
N ARG A 18 -40.51 -54.92 26.77
CA ARG A 18 -41.21 -56.06 26.15
C ARG A 18 -40.79 -56.41 24.71
N VAL A 19 -40.57 -57.71 24.54
CA VAL A 19 -40.13 -58.54 23.40
C VAL A 19 -41.21 -58.62 22.29
N THR A 20 -40.96 -58.98 21.01
CA THR A 20 -40.85 -60.36 20.42
C THR A 20 -40.60 -60.32 18.88
N THR A 21 -40.33 -61.40 18.10
CA THR A 21 -39.17 -62.35 18.05
C THR A 21 -39.20 -63.27 16.79
N THR A 22 -38.15 -64.12 16.59
CA THR A 22 -37.99 -65.28 15.64
C THR A 22 -37.47 -64.97 14.23
N SER A 23 -36.69 -65.80 13.48
CA SER A 23 -35.75 -66.95 13.74
C SER A 23 -34.96 -67.25 12.40
N ARG A 24 -34.09 -68.26 12.11
CA ARG A 24 -33.58 -69.52 12.75
C ARG A 24 -32.29 -70.03 12.02
N ALA A 25 -31.41 -70.78 12.72
CA ALA A 25 -30.40 -71.75 12.21
C ALA A 25 -29.14 -71.28 11.42
N LEU A 26 -28.18 -72.22 11.21
CA LEU A 26 -26.76 -72.04 10.82
C LEU A 26 -26.33 -72.92 9.62
N ARG A 27 -25.28 -72.50 8.87
CA ARG A 27 -24.27 -73.36 8.20
C ARG A 27 -22.99 -72.57 7.85
N THR A 28 -21.98 -73.25 7.29
CA THR A 28 -20.55 -72.93 7.49
C THR A 28 -19.73 -72.52 6.25
N ALA A 29 -18.59 -71.86 6.53
CA ALA A 29 -17.36 -71.75 5.71
C ALA A 29 -17.18 -70.57 4.71
N PHE A 30 -15.91 -70.16 4.61
CA PHE A 30 -15.29 -69.09 3.79
C PHE A 30 -14.83 -69.62 2.41
N PRO A 31 -14.22 -68.81 1.50
CA PRO A 31 -14.12 -67.34 1.44
C PRO A 31 -14.52 -66.73 0.06
N ARG A 32 -14.78 -65.41 0.00
CA ARG A 32 -14.26 -64.56 -1.09
C ARG A 32 -14.23 -63.06 -0.71
N THR A 33 -13.19 -62.41 -1.19
CA THR A 33 -12.82 -60.98 -1.06
C THR A 33 -13.97 -59.98 -1.11
N LEU A 34 -14.00 -59.05 -0.14
CA LEU A 34 -14.70 -57.77 -0.25
C LEU A 34 -13.70 -56.61 -0.20
N VAL A 35 -13.84 -55.67 -1.13
CA VAL A 35 -13.04 -54.44 -1.22
C VAL A 35 -13.57 -53.41 -0.20
N PRO A 36 -12.72 -52.65 0.51
CA PRO A 36 -13.17 -51.57 1.37
C PRO A 36 -13.86 -50.48 0.55
N ALA A 37 -15.09 -50.13 0.89
CA ALA A 37 -15.81 -49.04 0.23
C ALA A 37 -15.09 -47.70 0.48
N SER A 38 -14.90 -46.90 -0.57
CA SER A 38 -14.18 -45.63 -0.48
C SER A 38 -15.01 -44.56 0.24
N THR A 39 -14.73 -44.34 1.53
CA THR A 39 -15.13 -43.12 2.24
C THR A 39 -14.40 -41.92 1.62
N ARG A 40 -15.09 -41.20 0.71
CA ARG A 40 -14.58 -39.95 0.15
C ARG A 40 -14.49 -38.90 1.26
N LEU A 41 -13.27 -38.69 1.77
CA LEU A 41 -12.93 -37.51 2.55
C LEU A 41 -13.15 -36.27 1.66
N TYR A 42 -14.09 -35.40 2.03
CA TYR A 42 -14.19 -34.07 1.46
C TYR A 42 -13.02 -33.23 1.96
N THR A 43 -11.93 -33.19 1.21
CA THR A 43 -10.86 -32.22 1.41
C THR A 43 -11.35 -30.82 1.07
N SER A 44 -11.20 -29.88 2.00
CA SER A 44 -11.58 -28.48 1.84
C SER A 44 -10.65 -27.76 0.86
N THR A 45 -11.00 -27.75 -0.43
CA THR A 45 -10.22 -27.16 -1.53
C THR A 45 -10.46 -25.65 -1.71
N ALA A 46 -10.91 -24.95 -0.67
CA ALA A 46 -11.24 -23.52 -0.71
C ALA A 46 -10.00 -22.64 -0.89
N ASP A 47 -9.01 -22.76 0.01
CA ASP A 47 -7.83 -21.88 0.06
C ASP A 47 -7.02 -21.86 -1.25
N SER A 48 -7.00 -22.97 -1.99
CA SER A 48 -6.30 -23.07 -3.28
C SER A 48 -7.03 -22.36 -4.42
N ARG A 49 -8.36 -22.18 -4.33
CA ARG A 49 -9.14 -21.38 -5.27
C ARG A 49 -8.99 -19.89 -4.99
N ASP A 50 -9.06 -19.47 -3.72
CA ASP A 50 -8.91 -18.05 -3.36
C ASP A 50 -7.54 -17.47 -3.75
N ALA A 51 -6.44 -18.21 -3.49
CA ALA A 51 -5.10 -17.79 -3.91
C ALA A 51 -4.95 -17.68 -5.44
N THR A 52 -5.72 -18.47 -6.20
CA THR A 52 -5.76 -18.41 -7.68
C THR A 52 -6.65 -17.27 -8.18
N SER A 53 -7.79 -17.04 -7.49
CA SER A 53 -8.76 -15.96 -7.77
C SER A 53 -8.15 -14.58 -7.53
N MET A 54 -7.51 -14.34 -6.38
CA MET A 54 -6.78 -13.09 -6.13
C MET A 54 -5.67 -12.85 -7.15
N ARG A 55 -4.97 -13.91 -7.60
CA ARG A 55 -3.91 -13.78 -8.61
C ARG A 55 -4.45 -13.47 -10.00
N SER A 56 -5.60 -14.02 -10.38
CA SER A 56 -6.25 -13.70 -11.66
C SER A 56 -6.87 -12.30 -11.64
N ALA A 57 -7.52 -11.89 -10.55
CA ALA A 57 -7.99 -10.52 -10.36
C ALA A 57 -6.84 -9.48 -10.42
N PHE A 58 -5.70 -9.76 -9.79
CA PHE A 58 -4.53 -8.88 -9.85
C PHE A 58 -3.85 -8.86 -11.23
N LEU A 59 -3.91 -9.95 -12.00
CA LEU A 59 -3.42 -9.99 -13.38
C LEU A 59 -4.38 -9.31 -14.37
N SER A 60 -5.70 -9.44 -14.18
CA SER A 60 -6.73 -8.65 -14.88
C SER A 60 -6.47 -7.17 -14.68
N LEU A 61 -6.27 -6.76 -13.42
CA LEU A 61 -5.93 -5.38 -13.07
C LEU A 61 -4.67 -4.88 -13.79
N LEU A 62 -3.54 -5.60 -13.68
CA LEU A 62 -2.29 -5.22 -14.34
C LEU A 62 -2.38 -5.19 -15.87
N GLY A 63 -3.29 -5.97 -16.47
CA GLY A 63 -3.61 -5.90 -17.90
C GLY A 63 -4.56 -4.76 -18.29
N SER A 64 -5.40 -4.30 -17.36
CA SER A 64 -6.34 -3.19 -17.56
C SER A 64 -5.70 -1.80 -17.42
N VAL A 65 -4.58 -1.72 -16.70
CA VAL A 65 -3.87 -0.47 -16.37
C VAL A 65 -2.77 -0.19 -17.40
N SER A 66 -2.86 0.96 -18.05
CA SER A 66 -2.02 1.39 -19.16
C SER A 66 -0.87 2.32 -18.76
N SER A 67 -1.00 3.02 -17.63
CA SER A 67 -0.01 4.00 -17.18
C SER A 67 0.30 3.90 -15.69
N ARG A 68 1.47 4.41 -15.28
CA ARG A 68 1.80 4.55 -13.85
C ARG A 68 0.81 5.44 -13.11
N ARG A 69 0.28 6.49 -13.74
CA ARG A 69 -0.72 7.38 -13.14
C ARG A 69 -2.00 6.62 -12.76
N GLU A 70 -2.41 5.65 -13.58
CA GLU A 70 -3.56 4.78 -13.29
C GLU A 70 -3.27 3.79 -12.15
N ILE A 71 -2.03 3.29 -12.00
CA ILE A 71 -1.63 2.51 -10.82
C ILE A 71 -1.73 3.36 -9.55
N ASP A 72 -1.22 4.59 -9.60
CA ASP A 72 -1.23 5.50 -8.45
C ASP A 72 -2.66 6.02 -8.14
N GLN A 73 -3.55 6.19 -9.14
CA GLN A 73 -5.00 6.43 -8.98
C GLN A 73 -5.67 5.26 -8.24
N TYR A 74 -5.47 4.02 -8.73
CA TYR A 74 -5.98 2.80 -8.12
C TYR A 74 -5.56 2.68 -6.65
N LEU A 75 -4.26 2.85 -6.38
CA LEU A 75 -3.69 2.70 -5.03
C LEU A 75 -4.17 3.80 -4.07
N ALA A 76 -4.48 5.02 -4.55
CA ALA A 76 -5.09 6.05 -3.72
C ALA A 76 -6.50 5.67 -3.27
N GLN A 77 -7.35 5.26 -4.22
CA GLN A 77 -8.76 4.91 -3.95
C GLN A 77 -8.87 3.70 -3.01
N PHE A 78 -8.08 2.64 -3.24
CA PHE A 78 -8.04 1.45 -2.38
C PHE A 78 -7.65 1.72 -0.93
N ARG A 79 -6.96 2.84 -0.67
CA ARG A 79 -6.50 3.22 0.67
C ARG A 79 -7.44 4.18 1.39
N SER A 80 -8.37 4.80 0.67
CA SER A 80 -9.31 5.80 1.20
C SER A 80 -10.71 5.23 1.50
N VAL A 81 -11.13 4.20 0.76
CA VAL A 81 -12.52 3.71 0.78
C VAL A 81 -12.86 2.87 2.02
N SER A 82 -13.92 3.27 2.72
CA SER A 82 -14.65 2.35 3.61
C SER A 82 -15.47 1.36 2.76
N SER A 83 -15.47 0.08 3.09
CA SER A 83 -16.10 -0.96 2.25
C SER A 83 -17.64 -0.89 2.17
N GLN A 84 -18.25 0.16 2.73
CA GLN A 84 -19.70 0.39 2.73
C GLN A 84 -20.15 1.48 1.75
N GLN A 85 -19.24 2.31 1.22
CA GLN A 85 -19.55 3.47 0.34
C GLN A 85 -18.81 3.43 -1.01
N PHE A 86 -18.44 2.24 -1.48
CA PHE A 86 -17.61 2.10 -2.68
C PHE A 86 -18.34 2.47 -3.98
N ALA A 87 -19.38 1.72 -4.34
CA ALA A 87 -20.10 1.92 -5.60
C ALA A 87 -21.55 1.42 -5.59
N VAL A 88 -22.42 2.13 -6.33
CA VAL A 88 -23.77 1.66 -6.72
C VAL A 88 -23.74 1.34 -8.22
N VAL A 89 -24.08 0.10 -8.58
CA VAL A 89 -23.98 -0.41 -9.96
C VAL A 89 -25.37 -0.81 -10.45
N LYS A 90 -25.90 -0.06 -11.42
CA LYS A 90 -27.16 -0.35 -12.11
C LYS A 90 -26.90 -1.28 -13.29
N VAL A 91 -27.49 -2.46 -13.24
CA VAL A 91 -27.48 -3.47 -14.30
C VAL A 91 -28.72 -3.33 -15.19
N GLY A 92 -28.52 -3.02 -16.46
CA GLY A 92 -29.60 -3.02 -17.46
C GLY A 92 -30.06 -4.45 -17.79
N GLY A 93 -31.35 -4.65 -18.10
CA GLY A 93 -31.91 -5.99 -18.28
C GLY A 93 -31.23 -6.85 -19.35
N ALA A 94 -30.79 -6.27 -20.46
CA ALA A 94 -30.03 -7.00 -21.48
C ALA A 94 -28.68 -7.55 -20.97
N ILE A 95 -28.07 -6.91 -19.97
CA ILE A 95 -26.84 -7.43 -19.34
C ILE A 95 -27.11 -8.75 -18.60
N LEU A 96 -28.31 -8.96 -18.06
CA LEU A 96 -28.69 -10.20 -17.38
C LEU A 96 -28.97 -11.36 -18.34
N THR A 97 -29.29 -11.09 -19.61
CA THR A 97 -29.50 -12.14 -20.63
C THR A 97 -28.26 -12.39 -21.46
N ASP A 98 -27.60 -11.34 -21.94
CA ASP A 98 -26.66 -11.43 -23.06
C ASP A 98 -25.19 -11.25 -22.62
N HIS A 99 -24.95 -10.70 -21.42
CA HIS A 99 -23.61 -10.41 -20.89
C HIS A 99 -23.41 -10.86 -19.43
N ILE A 100 -24.22 -11.81 -18.94
CA ILE A 100 -24.26 -12.16 -17.51
C ILE A 100 -22.96 -12.78 -17.00
N ASP A 101 -22.30 -13.65 -17.77
CA ASP A 101 -20.99 -14.20 -17.38
C ASP A 101 -19.87 -13.14 -17.41
N THR A 102 -19.96 -12.13 -18.28
CA THR A 102 -19.04 -10.97 -18.28
C THR A 102 -19.23 -10.12 -17.02
N LEU A 103 -20.49 -9.91 -16.60
CA LEU A 103 -20.82 -9.24 -15.34
C LEU A 103 -20.31 -10.05 -14.13
N CYS A 104 -20.56 -11.36 -14.09
CA CYS A 104 -20.13 -12.22 -12.99
C CYS A 104 -18.61 -12.29 -12.86
N LEU A 105 -17.85 -12.33 -13.97
CA LEU A 105 -16.39 -12.26 -13.96
C LEU A 105 -15.88 -10.95 -13.33
N ALA A 106 -16.40 -9.80 -13.77
CA ALA A 106 -15.97 -8.50 -13.22
C ALA A 106 -16.34 -8.36 -11.74
N LEU A 107 -17.51 -8.87 -11.32
CA LEU A 107 -17.90 -8.94 -9.91
C LEU A 107 -17.01 -9.90 -9.11
N GLN A 108 -16.51 -11.00 -9.71
CA GLN A 108 -15.56 -11.92 -9.06
C GLN A 108 -14.24 -11.20 -8.75
N HIS A 109 -13.71 -10.43 -9.71
CA HIS A 109 -12.48 -9.68 -9.53
C HIS A 109 -12.61 -8.59 -8.44
N LEU A 110 -13.69 -7.81 -8.45
CA LEU A 110 -13.97 -6.83 -7.39
C LEU A 110 -14.13 -7.50 -6.02
N TYR A 111 -14.84 -8.63 -5.95
CA TYR A 111 -15.00 -9.40 -4.72
C TYR A 111 -13.65 -9.92 -4.19
N ALA A 112 -12.79 -10.46 -5.06
CA ALA A 112 -11.45 -10.94 -4.71
C ALA A 112 -10.52 -9.80 -4.23
N MET A 113 -10.76 -8.56 -4.68
CA MET A 113 -10.10 -7.36 -4.17
C MET A 113 -10.70 -6.86 -2.83
N GLY A 114 -11.78 -7.47 -2.34
CA GLY A 114 -12.45 -7.10 -1.09
C GLY A 114 -13.44 -5.93 -1.22
N LEU A 115 -13.93 -5.66 -2.44
CA LEU A 115 -14.87 -4.60 -2.75
C LEU A 115 -16.27 -5.17 -3.02
N TYR A 116 -17.29 -4.54 -2.44
CA TYR A 116 -18.67 -5.05 -2.46
C TYR A 116 -19.62 -4.01 -3.09
N PRO A 117 -19.66 -3.89 -4.44
CA PRO A 117 -20.59 -2.99 -5.11
C PRO A 117 -22.05 -3.35 -4.81
N ILE A 118 -22.89 -2.33 -4.66
CA ILE A 118 -24.33 -2.46 -4.44
C ILE A 118 -25.01 -2.60 -5.80
N ILE A 119 -25.65 -3.73 -6.07
CA ILE A 119 -26.17 -4.05 -7.40
C ILE A 119 -27.67 -3.73 -7.44
N VAL A 120 -28.08 -2.84 -8.35
CA VAL A 120 -29.49 -2.60 -8.70
C VAL A 120 -29.76 -3.23 -10.05
N HIS A 121 -30.81 -4.04 -10.20
CA HIS A 121 -31.16 -4.63 -11.49
C HIS A 121 -32.58 -4.27 -11.94
N GLY A 122 -32.76 -4.20 -13.26
CA GLY A 122 -34.06 -4.07 -13.92
C GLY A 122 -34.19 -5.04 -15.09
N ALA A 123 -35.41 -5.31 -15.55
CA ALA A 123 -35.73 -6.36 -16.53
C ALA A 123 -36.60 -5.84 -17.69
N GLY A 124 -36.30 -4.63 -18.19
CA GLY A 124 -37.14 -3.91 -19.17
C GLY A 124 -37.45 -4.66 -20.47
N PRO A 125 -36.44 -5.20 -21.19
CA PRO A 125 -36.66 -5.99 -22.42
C PRO A 125 -37.47 -7.26 -22.17
N GLN A 126 -37.14 -7.99 -21.09
CA GLN A 126 -37.83 -9.23 -20.70
C GLN A 126 -39.29 -8.97 -20.34
N MET A 127 -39.57 -7.86 -19.64
CA MET A 127 -40.93 -7.43 -19.30
C MET A 127 -41.77 -7.11 -20.55
N ASN A 128 -41.20 -6.44 -21.57
CA ASN A 128 -41.93 -6.20 -22.82
C ASN A 128 -42.36 -7.52 -23.48
N LYS A 129 -41.47 -8.52 -23.53
CA LYS A 129 -41.76 -9.84 -24.11
C LYS A 129 -42.86 -10.57 -23.32
N LEU A 130 -42.72 -10.67 -21.99
CA LEU A 130 -43.69 -11.37 -21.15
C LEU A 130 -45.07 -10.69 -21.12
N LEU A 131 -45.15 -9.37 -21.28
CA LEU A 131 -46.43 -8.66 -21.40
C LEU A 131 -47.15 -9.04 -22.70
N LEU A 132 -46.44 -9.02 -23.84
CA LEU A 132 -46.99 -9.42 -25.13
C LEU A 132 -47.43 -10.89 -25.13
N GLU A 133 -46.62 -11.80 -24.58
CA GLU A 133 -46.98 -13.21 -24.40
C GLU A 133 -48.19 -13.42 -23.48
N ALA A 134 -48.41 -12.53 -22.51
CA ALA A 134 -49.58 -12.53 -21.64
C ALA A 134 -50.80 -11.78 -22.21
N GLY A 135 -50.74 -11.29 -23.45
CA GLY A 135 -51.80 -10.47 -24.06
C GLY A 135 -51.99 -9.13 -23.32
N VAL A 136 -50.90 -8.37 -23.18
CA VAL A 136 -50.87 -6.99 -22.67
C VAL A 136 -49.93 -6.19 -23.56
N GLU A 137 -50.41 -5.11 -24.19
CA GLU A 137 -49.54 -4.21 -24.93
C GLU A 137 -48.78 -3.28 -23.97
N PRO A 138 -47.44 -3.13 -24.11
CA PRO A 138 -46.66 -2.21 -23.28
C PRO A 138 -47.01 -0.72 -23.49
N GLU A 139 -47.84 -0.16 -22.62
CA GLU A 139 -48.20 1.27 -22.59
C GLU A 139 -47.10 2.13 -21.93
N PHE A 140 -46.73 3.25 -22.57
CA PHE A 140 -45.77 4.23 -22.04
C PHE A 140 -46.30 5.67 -22.20
N ILE A 141 -46.20 6.46 -21.14
CA ILE A 141 -46.54 7.90 -21.13
C ILE A 141 -45.33 8.66 -20.57
N ASP A 142 -44.83 9.65 -21.30
CA ASP A 142 -43.60 10.41 -21.01
C ASP A 142 -42.34 9.52 -20.81
N GLY A 143 -42.31 8.36 -21.48
CA GLY A 143 -41.25 7.35 -21.35
C GLY A 143 -41.37 6.44 -20.12
N ILE A 144 -42.31 6.73 -19.21
CA ILE A 144 -42.61 5.90 -18.04
C ILE A 144 -43.65 4.84 -18.41
N ARG A 145 -43.42 3.58 -18.03
CA ARG A 145 -44.36 2.48 -18.29
C ARG A 145 -45.58 2.60 -17.39
N VAL A 146 -46.76 2.68 -17.99
CA VAL A 146 -48.02 2.62 -17.24
C VAL A 146 -48.18 1.20 -16.70
N THR A 147 -48.30 1.08 -15.38
CA THR A 147 -48.21 -0.22 -14.68
C THR A 147 -49.54 -0.57 -14.02
N ASP A 148 -50.44 -1.26 -14.73
CA ASP A 148 -51.70 -1.73 -14.15
C ASP A 148 -51.51 -2.95 -13.21
N LYS A 149 -52.60 -3.48 -12.62
CA LYS A 149 -52.54 -4.67 -11.75
C LYS A 149 -51.98 -5.91 -12.44
N LYS A 150 -52.33 -6.15 -13.72
CA LYS A 150 -51.84 -7.31 -14.49
C LYS A 150 -50.35 -7.15 -14.80
N THR A 151 -49.96 -5.95 -15.23
CA THR A 151 -48.56 -5.56 -15.51
C THR A 151 -47.69 -5.67 -14.26
N LEU A 152 -48.15 -5.17 -13.10
CA LEU A 152 -47.44 -5.26 -11.84
C LEU A 152 -47.21 -6.71 -11.40
N GLY A 153 -48.20 -7.59 -11.58
CA GLY A 153 -48.06 -9.02 -11.27
C GLY A 153 -46.97 -9.71 -12.11
N ILE A 154 -46.93 -9.41 -13.41
CA ILE A 154 -45.90 -9.92 -14.34
C ILE A 154 -44.52 -9.33 -13.99
N ALA A 155 -44.44 -8.02 -13.78
CA ALA A 155 -43.21 -7.32 -13.41
C ALA A 155 -42.62 -7.86 -12.10
N ARG A 156 -43.44 -7.99 -11.05
CA ARG A 156 -43.01 -8.51 -9.75
C ARG A 156 -42.48 -9.94 -9.86
N LYS A 157 -43.15 -10.82 -10.61
CA LYS A 157 -42.68 -12.19 -10.84
C LYS A 157 -41.30 -12.17 -11.50
N LEU A 158 -41.17 -11.47 -12.62
CA LEU A 158 -39.93 -11.35 -13.39
C LEU A 158 -38.76 -10.76 -12.57
N PHE A 159 -39.00 -9.71 -11.77
CA PHE A 159 -37.96 -9.11 -10.94
C PHE A 159 -37.46 -10.08 -9.85
N LEU A 160 -38.36 -10.87 -9.24
CA LEU A 160 -37.99 -11.85 -8.22
C LEU A 160 -37.21 -13.03 -8.82
N GLU A 161 -37.62 -13.52 -9.99
CA GLU A 161 -36.91 -14.58 -10.73
C GLU A 161 -35.51 -14.09 -11.14
N ALA A 162 -35.39 -12.96 -11.84
CA ALA A 162 -34.10 -12.41 -12.26
C ALA A 162 -33.15 -12.04 -11.10
N ASN A 163 -33.69 -11.65 -9.94
CA ASN A 163 -32.89 -11.42 -8.73
C ASN A 163 -32.28 -12.72 -8.19
N MET A 164 -33.12 -13.77 -8.10
CA MET A 164 -32.71 -15.06 -7.60
C MET A 164 -31.74 -15.74 -8.56
N ASP A 165 -31.98 -15.70 -9.86
CA ASP A 165 -31.11 -16.29 -10.89
C ASP A 165 -29.70 -15.67 -10.85
N LEU A 166 -29.60 -14.34 -10.75
CA LEU A 166 -28.31 -13.65 -10.60
C LEU A 166 -27.62 -14.03 -9.28
N VAL A 167 -28.34 -14.08 -8.16
CA VAL A 167 -27.79 -14.48 -6.85
C VAL A 167 -27.32 -15.94 -6.84
N LEU A 168 -28.08 -16.85 -7.44
CA LEU A 168 -27.73 -18.27 -7.53
C LEU A 168 -26.52 -18.46 -8.44
N LYS A 169 -26.48 -17.80 -9.60
CA LYS A 169 -25.34 -17.84 -10.53
C LYS A 169 -24.05 -17.28 -9.90
N LEU A 170 -24.14 -16.14 -9.20
CA LEU A 170 -23.02 -15.59 -8.43
C LEU A 170 -22.53 -16.59 -7.37
N ARG A 171 -23.42 -17.17 -6.56
CA ARG A 171 -23.07 -18.10 -5.47
C ARG A 171 -22.56 -19.47 -5.93
N GLN A 172 -23.17 -20.06 -6.96
CA GLN A 172 -22.97 -21.46 -7.35
C GLN A 172 -21.92 -21.62 -8.45
N ASP A 173 -22.03 -20.86 -9.55
CA ASP A 173 -21.10 -20.94 -10.68
C ASP A 173 -19.79 -20.21 -10.35
N TRP A 174 -19.90 -19.00 -9.77
CA TRP A 174 -18.80 -18.06 -9.60
C TRP A 174 -18.22 -18.00 -8.17
N GLY A 175 -18.88 -18.63 -7.19
CA GLY A 175 -18.41 -18.71 -5.80
C GLY A 175 -18.51 -17.42 -4.98
N ILE A 176 -19.24 -16.42 -5.46
CA ILE A 176 -19.38 -15.08 -4.86
C ILE A 176 -20.59 -15.05 -3.92
N PRO A 177 -20.42 -14.76 -2.62
CA PRO A 177 -21.53 -14.50 -1.72
C PRO A 177 -22.32 -13.25 -2.13
N ALA A 178 -23.60 -13.43 -2.44
CA ALA A 178 -24.51 -12.36 -2.87
C ALA A 178 -25.85 -12.49 -2.13
N ARG A 179 -26.38 -11.41 -1.55
CA ARG A 179 -27.65 -11.41 -0.80
C ARG A 179 -28.80 -10.90 -1.68
N PRO A 180 -29.89 -11.66 -1.85
CA PRO A 180 -31.09 -11.17 -2.52
C PRO A 180 -31.79 -10.15 -1.60
N ILE A 181 -32.09 -8.96 -2.14
CA ILE A 181 -32.80 -7.89 -1.42
C ILE A 181 -33.99 -7.47 -2.28
N THR A 182 -35.11 -8.13 -2.06
CA THR A 182 -36.32 -8.04 -2.92
C THR A 182 -37.39 -7.09 -2.39
N ALA A 183 -37.22 -6.57 -1.16
CA ALA A 183 -38.19 -5.84 -0.38
C ALA A 183 -37.49 -5.06 0.76
N GLY A 184 -38.19 -4.13 1.41
CA GLY A 184 -37.81 -3.51 2.69
C GLY A 184 -36.69 -2.47 2.65
N VAL A 185 -36.21 -2.07 1.46
CA VAL A 185 -35.21 -1.00 1.29
C VAL A 185 -35.83 0.29 0.77
N LEU A 186 -36.78 0.23 -0.17
CA LEU A 186 -37.31 1.40 -0.87
C LEU A 186 -38.74 1.66 -0.43
N GLN A 187 -39.00 2.80 0.18
CA GLN A 187 -40.35 3.29 0.44
C GLN A 187 -40.74 4.32 -0.62
N ALA A 188 -41.97 4.24 -1.11
CA ALA A 188 -42.45 5.07 -2.21
C ALA A 188 -43.95 5.36 -2.12
N ASP A 189 -44.34 6.56 -2.54
CA ASP A 189 -45.72 6.93 -2.83
C ASP A 189 -46.04 6.75 -4.31
N TYR A 190 -47.31 6.86 -4.70
CA TYR A 190 -47.72 6.80 -6.11
C TYR A 190 -47.24 8.05 -6.86
N LEU A 191 -46.41 7.89 -7.89
CA LEU A 191 -45.88 8.99 -8.71
C LEU A 191 -47.01 9.78 -9.41
N ASP A 192 -47.93 9.06 -10.03
CA ASP A 192 -49.28 9.53 -10.41
C ASP A 192 -50.16 8.28 -10.56
N LYS A 193 -51.16 8.17 -9.70
CA LYS A 193 -52.03 7.00 -9.59
C LYS A 193 -53.07 6.91 -10.72
N GLU A 194 -53.43 8.03 -11.34
CA GLU A 194 -54.38 8.07 -12.45
C GLU A 194 -53.65 7.85 -13.78
N LYS A 195 -52.50 8.51 -13.97
CA LYS A 195 -51.72 8.50 -15.20
C LYS A 195 -50.84 7.25 -15.37
N TRP A 196 -50.06 6.89 -14.35
CA TRP A 196 -49.09 5.78 -14.43
C TRP A 196 -49.48 4.53 -13.62
N LYS A 197 -50.57 4.60 -12.85
CA LYS A 197 -51.15 3.50 -12.07
C LYS A 197 -50.19 3.05 -10.94
N TYR A 198 -49.68 1.82 -10.93
CA TYR A 198 -48.80 1.30 -9.86
C TYR A 198 -47.31 1.61 -10.09
N VAL A 199 -46.99 2.88 -10.33
CA VAL A 199 -45.61 3.40 -10.43
C VAL A 199 -45.30 4.26 -9.21
N GLY A 200 -44.13 4.04 -8.61
CA GLY A 200 -43.72 4.70 -7.38
C GLY A 200 -42.71 5.84 -7.57
N ASP A 201 -42.83 6.87 -6.74
CA ASP A 201 -41.79 7.87 -6.49
C ASP A 201 -41.15 7.62 -5.11
N ILE A 202 -39.81 7.58 -5.03
CA ILE A 202 -39.10 7.09 -3.84
C ILE A 202 -39.02 8.19 -2.79
N THR A 203 -39.72 8.00 -1.67
CA THR A 203 -39.78 8.96 -0.56
C THR A 203 -38.74 8.68 0.52
N ASN A 204 -38.31 7.43 0.72
CA ASN A 204 -37.30 7.06 1.71
C ASN A 204 -36.50 5.79 1.35
N VAL A 205 -35.26 5.71 1.85
CA VAL A 205 -34.34 4.58 1.65
C VAL A 205 -33.87 4.03 3.00
N ASN A 206 -34.30 2.80 3.32
CA ASN A 206 -33.80 2.04 4.46
C ASN A 206 -32.48 1.33 4.08
N SER A 207 -31.35 1.93 4.42
CA SER A 207 -30.01 1.40 4.12
C SER A 207 -29.64 0.13 4.92
N ARG A 208 -30.36 -0.21 5.99
CA ARG A 208 -29.97 -1.27 6.94
C ARG A 208 -29.78 -2.66 6.29
N PRO A 209 -30.67 -3.17 5.41
CA PRO A 209 -30.49 -4.49 4.79
C PRO A 209 -29.23 -4.56 3.90
N ILE A 210 -28.86 -3.43 3.28
CA ILE A 210 -27.66 -3.27 2.47
C ILE A 210 -26.42 -3.31 3.37
N VAL A 211 -26.39 -2.46 4.41
CA VAL A 211 -25.28 -2.37 5.37
C VAL A 211 -25.04 -3.72 6.08
N ASP A 212 -26.09 -4.44 6.45
CA ASP A 212 -25.98 -5.75 7.09
C ASP A 212 -25.63 -6.89 6.10
N ALA A 213 -25.66 -6.65 4.78
CA ALA A 213 -25.06 -7.53 3.77
C ALA A 213 -23.56 -7.23 3.57
N LEU A 214 -23.21 -5.95 3.47
CA LEU A 214 -21.83 -5.47 3.32
C LEU A 214 -20.96 -5.87 4.53
N LYS A 215 -21.49 -5.78 5.76
CA LYS A 215 -20.84 -6.31 6.99
C LYS A 215 -20.59 -7.82 6.92
N ALA A 216 -21.49 -8.58 6.28
CA ALA A 216 -21.37 -10.03 6.11
C ALA A 216 -20.49 -10.41 4.91
N LYS A 217 -19.94 -9.44 4.17
CA LYS A 217 -19.21 -9.63 2.90
C LYS A 217 -20.05 -10.34 1.82
N GLU A 218 -21.32 -9.99 1.73
CA GLU A 218 -22.21 -10.44 0.64
C GLU A 218 -22.55 -9.24 -0.26
N LEU A 219 -22.46 -9.42 -1.59
CA LEU A 219 -22.91 -8.42 -2.56
C LEU A 219 -24.43 -8.22 -2.43
N PRO A 220 -24.95 -7.03 -2.08
CA PRO A 220 -26.39 -6.81 -1.99
C PRO A 220 -26.97 -6.63 -3.39
N ILE A 221 -27.93 -7.49 -3.77
CA ILE A 221 -28.58 -7.49 -5.09
C ILE A 221 -30.04 -7.05 -4.96
N LEU A 222 -30.35 -5.82 -5.37
CA LEU A 222 -31.63 -5.13 -5.15
C LEU A 222 -32.54 -5.18 -6.39
N CYS A 223 -33.82 -5.52 -6.16
CA CYS A 223 -34.87 -5.35 -7.15
C CYS A 223 -35.28 -3.88 -7.33
N SER A 224 -35.71 -3.51 -8.54
CA SER A 224 -36.30 -2.20 -8.83
C SER A 224 -37.79 -2.14 -8.48
N MET A 225 -38.12 -2.39 -7.21
CA MET A 225 -39.48 -2.32 -6.65
C MET A 225 -39.46 -1.59 -5.31
N ALA A 226 -40.48 -0.78 -5.04
CA ALA A 226 -40.65 -0.06 -3.78
C ALA A 226 -42.01 -0.39 -3.14
N GLU A 227 -42.21 0.05 -1.91
CA GLU A 227 -43.38 -0.28 -1.09
C GLU A 227 -43.98 1.00 -0.47
N THR A 228 -45.30 1.13 -0.50
CA THR A 228 -45.99 2.17 0.29
C THR A 228 -45.96 1.84 1.79
N GLU A 229 -46.33 2.78 2.65
CA GLU A 229 -46.42 2.53 4.11
C GLU A 229 -47.43 1.43 4.46
N ASP A 230 -48.50 1.26 3.67
CA ASP A 230 -49.47 0.15 3.78
C ASP A 230 -49.03 -1.16 3.08
N GLY A 231 -47.83 -1.21 2.50
CA GLY A 231 -47.23 -2.42 1.93
C GLY A 231 -47.67 -2.78 0.50
N GLN A 232 -48.25 -1.84 -0.25
CA GLN A 232 -48.52 -2.02 -1.67
C GLN A 232 -47.22 -1.87 -2.47
N ILE A 233 -46.86 -2.93 -3.21
CA ILE A 233 -45.71 -2.92 -4.13
C ILE A 233 -45.96 -1.93 -5.28
N LEU A 234 -44.98 -1.09 -5.58
CA LEU A 234 -44.95 -0.18 -6.72
C LEU A 234 -43.74 -0.48 -7.62
N ASN A 235 -43.94 -0.36 -8.94
CA ASN A 235 -42.88 -0.48 -9.94
C ASN A 235 -42.08 0.83 -10.01
N VAL A 236 -40.74 0.76 -10.05
CA VAL A 236 -39.88 1.95 -10.11
C VAL A 236 -38.80 1.77 -11.18
N ASN A 237 -38.43 2.86 -11.86
CA ASN A 237 -37.33 2.81 -12.82
C ASN A 237 -35.99 2.51 -12.11
N ALA A 238 -35.27 1.48 -12.56
CA ALA A 238 -33.96 1.09 -12.04
C ALA A 238 -32.93 2.23 -12.01
N ASP A 239 -33.02 3.20 -12.93
CA ASP A 239 -32.13 4.38 -12.92
C ASP A 239 -32.49 5.39 -11.80
N VAL A 240 -33.78 5.52 -11.47
CA VAL A 240 -34.27 6.31 -10.32
C VAL A 240 -33.92 5.62 -9.00
N VAL A 241 -34.03 4.28 -8.93
CA VAL A 241 -33.58 3.48 -7.78
C VAL A 241 -32.09 3.68 -7.52
N ALA A 242 -31.26 3.59 -8.55
CA ALA A 242 -29.82 3.82 -8.44
C ALA A 242 -29.51 5.25 -7.94
N GLY A 243 -30.24 6.26 -8.42
CA GLY A 243 -30.10 7.65 -7.96
C GLY A 243 -30.54 7.87 -6.50
N ALA A 244 -31.64 7.24 -6.06
CA ALA A 244 -32.10 7.30 -4.68
C ALA A 244 -31.12 6.63 -3.70
N LEU A 245 -30.59 5.45 -4.07
CA LEU A 245 -29.53 4.78 -3.29
C LEU A 245 -28.25 5.61 -3.26
N ALA A 246 -27.87 6.24 -4.37
CA ALA A 246 -26.69 7.10 -4.41
C ALA A 246 -26.83 8.32 -3.47
N ARG A 247 -27.96 9.03 -3.50
CA ARG A 247 -28.27 10.10 -2.53
C ARG A 247 -28.29 9.62 -1.07
N SER A 248 -28.74 8.39 -0.81
CA SER A 248 -28.82 7.85 0.55
C SER A 248 -27.49 7.33 1.11
N LEU A 249 -26.46 7.12 0.28
CA LEU A 249 -25.23 6.41 0.65
C LEU A 249 -23.93 7.15 0.29
N GLU A 250 -24.03 8.19 -0.55
CA GLU A 250 -22.92 9.01 -1.06
C GLU A 250 -21.72 8.21 -1.59
N PRO A 251 -21.93 7.30 -2.58
CA PRO A 251 -20.85 6.48 -3.14
C PRO A 251 -19.93 7.31 -4.06
N LEU A 252 -18.64 7.00 -4.06
CA LEU A 252 -17.67 7.64 -4.97
C LEU A 252 -17.98 7.38 -6.46
N LYS A 253 -18.52 6.19 -6.75
CA LYS A 253 -18.81 5.72 -8.11
C LYS A 253 -20.26 5.25 -8.25
N ILE A 254 -20.93 5.76 -9.27
CA ILE A 254 -22.27 5.34 -9.69
C ILE A 254 -22.13 4.81 -11.12
N VAL A 255 -22.47 3.54 -11.36
CA VAL A 255 -22.14 2.88 -12.64
C VAL A 255 -23.40 2.37 -13.32
N TYR A 256 -23.68 2.87 -14.53
CA TYR A 256 -24.77 2.41 -15.39
C TYR A 256 -24.23 1.46 -16.47
N LEU A 257 -24.43 0.15 -16.27
CA LEU A 257 -24.00 -0.86 -17.23
C LEU A 257 -24.94 -0.93 -18.45
N SER A 258 -24.36 -0.92 -19.65
CA SER A 258 -25.08 -0.95 -20.93
C SER A 258 -24.30 -1.64 -22.05
N GLU A 259 -25.00 -2.30 -22.98
CA GLU A 259 -24.39 -3.04 -24.11
C GLU A 259 -23.52 -2.13 -24.98
N LYS A 260 -23.94 -0.87 -25.19
CA LYS A 260 -23.23 0.11 -26.03
C LYS A 260 -21.93 0.62 -25.43
N GLY A 261 -21.70 0.42 -24.14
CA GLY A 261 -20.47 0.81 -23.48
C GLY A 261 -20.22 2.30 -23.26
N GLY A 262 -21.17 3.20 -23.56
CA GLY A 262 -20.99 4.64 -23.34
C GLY A 262 -21.98 5.52 -24.12
N LEU A 263 -21.68 6.83 -24.14
CA LEU A 263 -22.31 7.84 -24.97
C LEU A 263 -21.41 8.18 -26.16
N PHE A 264 -22.01 8.37 -27.33
CA PHE A 264 -21.29 8.61 -28.59
C PHE A 264 -21.68 9.96 -29.16
N ASN A 265 -20.69 10.70 -29.67
CA ASN A 265 -20.89 11.92 -30.41
C ASN A 265 -21.58 11.59 -31.74
N GLY A 266 -22.75 12.18 -31.99
CA GLY A 266 -23.64 11.77 -33.07
C GLY A 266 -23.18 12.17 -34.48
N ASP A 267 -22.30 13.15 -34.59
CA ASP A 267 -21.76 13.63 -35.89
C ASP A 267 -20.46 12.88 -36.26
N THR A 268 -19.60 12.60 -35.28
CA THR A 268 -18.29 11.97 -35.51
C THR A 268 -18.27 10.46 -35.26
N GLY A 269 -19.31 9.91 -34.64
CA GLY A 269 -19.40 8.49 -34.25
C GLY A 269 -18.46 8.08 -33.11
N LYS A 270 -17.65 8.99 -32.56
CA LYS A 270 -16.66 8.69 -31.51
C LYS A 270 -17.30 8.53 -30.14
N LEU A 271 -16.74 7.65 -29.32
CA LEU A 271 -17.03 7.57 -27.88
C LEU A 271 -16.66 8.89 -27.20
N ILE A 272 -17.53 9.38 -26.33
CA ILE A 272 -17.27 10.51 -25.44
C ILE A 272 -16.67 9.92 -24.16
N SER A 273 -15.37 10.09 -23.91
CA SER A 273 -14.71 9.49 -22.75
C SER A 273 -15.09 10.16 -21.43
N THR A 274 -15.25 11.49 -21.47
CA THR A 274 -15.47 12.33 -20.28
C THR A 274 -16.48 13.42 -20.60
N ILE A 275 -17.29 13.82 -19.61
CA ILE A 275 -18.11 15.04 -19.60
C ILE A 275 -17.93 15.72 -18.25
N ASN A 276 -17.41 16.95 -18.24
CA ASN A 276 -17.33 17.83 -17.08
C ASN A 276 -18.53 18.79 -17.14
N LEU A 277 -19.58 18.50 -16.36
CA LEU A 277 -20.88 19.18 -16.46
C LEU A 277 -20.78 20.69 -16.24
N ASP A 278 -19.92 21.16 -15.33
CA ASP A 278 -19.85 22.57 -14.96
C ASP A 278 -19.23 23.45 -16.07
N GLU A 279 -18.45 22.87 -16.99
CA GLU A 279 -17.90 23.58 -18.17
C GLU A 279 -18.64 23.22 -19.49
N GLU A 280 -19.09 21.97 -19.65
CA GLU A 280 -19.55 21.44 -20.95
C GLU A 280 -21.07 21.39 -21.11
N TYR A 281 -21.85 21.34 -20.03
CA TYR A 281 -23.27 20.93 -20.07
C TYR A 281 -24.12 21.78 -21.02
N ASP A 282 -24.10 23.10 -20.91
CA ASP A 282 -24.95 23.96 -21.75
C ASP A 282 -24.55 23.91 -23.22
N THR A 283 -23.24 23.94 -23.50
CA THR A 283 -22.69 23.80 -24.86
C THR A 283 -23.08 22.46 -25.48
N LEU A 284 -23.08 21.38 -24.68
CA LEU A 284 -23.45 20.03 -25.09
C LEU A 284 -24.97 19.89 -25.29
N MET A 285 -25.79 20.47 -24.41
CA MET A 285 -27.26 20.44 -24.50
C MET A 285 -27.82 21.25 -25.68
N GLN A 286 -27.04 22.16 -26.25
CA GLN A 286 -27.35 22.91 -27.46
C GLN A 286 -26.97 22.18 -28.77
N GLN A 287 -26.20 21.08 -28.71
CA GLN A 287 -25.74 20.38 -29.91
C GLN A 287 -26.90 19.68 -30.66
N PRO A 288 -27.08 19.89 -31.98
CA PRO A 288 -28.17 19.28 -32.75
C PRO A 288 -28.20 17.74 -32.72
N TRP A 289 -27.03 17.09 -32.54
CA TRP A 289 -26.91 15.64 -32.50
C TRP A 289 -27.29 15.00 -31.15
N VAL A 290 -27.48 15.78 -30.08
CA VAL A 290 -27.85 15.29 -28.75
C VAL A 290 -29.36 14.98 -28.70
N LYS A 291 -29.71 13.85 -29.33
CA LYS A 291 -31.09 13.33 -29.45
C LYS A 291 -31.71 13.05 -28.08
N TYR A 292 -33.05 13.07 -28.02
CA TYR A 292 -33.87 12.96 -26.81
C TYR A 292 -33.37 11.95 -25.76
N GLY A 293 -33.10 10.70 -26.15
CA GLY A 293 -32.63 9.66 -25.20
C GLY A 293 -31.21 9.87 -24.64
N THR A 294 -30.34 10.58 -25.36
CA THR A 294 -29.02 11.01 -24.84
C THR A 294 -29.19 12.25 -23.94
N LYS A 295 -30.05 13.18 -24.36
CA LYS A 295 -30.37 14.40 -23.61
C LYS A 295 -30.96 14.09 -22.24
N LEU A 296 -31.96 13.22 -22.18
CA LEU A 296 -32.61 12.81 -20.92
C LEU A 296 -31.59 12.24 -19.93
N LYS A 297 -30.74 11.31 -20.37
CA LYS A 297 -29.69 10.73 -19.52
C LYS A 297 -28.74 11.77 -18.96
N ILE A 298 -28.26 12.73 -19.76
CA ILE A 298 -27.33 13.76 -19.27
C ILE A 298 -28.03 14.71 -18.30
N VAL A 299 -29.31 15.02 -18.50
CA VAL A 299 -30.14 15.81 -17.56
C VAL A 299 -30.37 15.07 -16.24
N GLU A 300 -30.70 13.77 -16.29
CA GLU A 300 -30.88 12.92 -15.11
C GLU A 300 -29.57 12.77 -14.31
N VAL A 301 -28.46 12.55 -15.01
CA VAL A 301 -27.13 12.46 -14.40
C VAL A 301 -26.67 13.80 -13.83
N LYS A 302 -26.95 14.94 -14.49
CA LYS A 302 -26.67 16.25 -13.90
C LYS A 302 -27.45 16.44 -12.61
N LYS A 303 -28.78 16.21 -12.61
CA LYS A 303 -29.60 16.30 -11.39
C LYS A 303 -29.06 15.42 -10.26
N LEU A 304 -28.69 14.18 -10.55
CA LEU A 304 -28.12 13.28 -9.55
C LEU A 304 -26.78 13.77 -9.00
N LEU A 305 -25.89 14.30 -9.85
CA LEU A 305 -24.60 14.83 -9.42
C LEU A 305 -24.73 16.20 -8.75
N ASP A 306 -25.75 17.00 -9.09
CA ASP A 306 -26.08 18.27 -8.43
C ASP A 306 -26.34 18.06 -6.93
N ASP A 307 -27.08 17.01 -6.58
CA ASP A 307 -27.37 16.60 -5.20
C ASP A 307 -26.17 15.99 -4.44
N LEU A 308 -25.06 15.68 -5.12
CA LEU A 308 -23.92 14.91 -4.59
C LEU A 308 -22.62 15.72 -4.45
N PRO A 309 -21.66 15.26 -3.61
CA PRO A 309 -20.32 15.84 -3.50
C PRO A 309 -19.57 15.87 -4.86
N LYS A 310 -18.72 16.90 -5.10
CA LYS A 310 -17.92 17.01 -6.34
C LYS A 310 -17.04 15.77 -6.64
N THR A 311 -16.66 15.02 -5.60
CA THR A 311 -15.90 13.76 -5.69
C THR A 311 -16.69 12.57 -6.24
N SER A 312 -18.02 12.64 -6.24
CA SER A 312 -18.88 11.60 -6.82
C SER A 312 -18.86 11.66 -8.35
N SER A 313 -18.85 10.50 -9.00
CA SER A 313 -18.89 10.42 -10.47
C SER A 313 -19.82 9.32 -10.97
N VAL A 314 -20.48 9.60 -12.09
CA VAL A 314 -21.35 8.66 -12.81
C VAL A 314 -20.59 8.12 -14.02
N ALA A 315 -20.56 6.81 -14.23
CA ALA A 315 -19.97 6.21 -15.43
C ALA A 315 -20.98 5.34 -16.20
N ILE A 316 -20.96 5.45 -17.53
CA ILE A 316 -21.80 4.66 -18.44
C ILE A 316 -20.86 3.77 -19.26
N ILE A 317 -20.90 2.45 -19.02
CA ILE A 317 -19.89 1.50 -19.52
C ILE A 317 -20.46 0.14 -19.92
N HIS A 318 -19.63 -0.71 -20.51
CA HIS A 318 -19.88 -2.14 -20.73
C HIS A 318 -19.35 -2.94 -19.52
N PRO A 319 -19.97 -4.07 -19.12
CA PRO A 319 -19.51 -4.85 -17.96
C PRO A 319 -18.03 -5.25 -18.00
N GLN A 320 -17.48 -5.50 -19.20
CA GLN A 320 -16.05 -5.84 -19.39
C GLN A 320 -15.07 -4.74 -18.96
N TYR A 321 -15.55 -3.51 -18.73
CA TYR A 321 -14.75 -2.38 -18.29
C TYR A 321 -15.04 -1.96 -16.85
N LEU A 322 -15.88 -2.71 -16.12
CA LEU A 322 -16.29 -2.36 -14.75
C LEU A 322 -15.10 -2.21 -13.80
N GLU A 323 -14.11 -3.10 -13.87
CA GLU A 323 -12.85 -2.96 -13.13
C GLU A 323 -12.12 -1.67 -13.51
N LYS A 324 -11.86 -1.44 -14.81
CA LYS A 324 -11.07 -0.29 -15.28
C LYS A 324 -11.73 1.05 -14.94
N GLU A 325 -13.04 1.16 -15.10
CA GLU A 325 -13.80 2.39 -14.86
C GLU A 325 -13.90 2.75 -13.38
N LEU A 326 -13.95 1.75 -12.49
CA LEU A 326 -14.01 2.01 -11.05
C LEU A 326 -12.71 2.65 -10.54
N PHE A 327 -11.56 2.36 -11.17
CA PHE A 327 -10.24 2.76 -10.67
C PHE A 327 -9.43 3.74 -11.53
N THR A 328 -9.86 4.03 -12.76
CA THR A 328 -9.15 4.95 -13.67
C THR A 328 -10.05 6.09 -14.16
N HIS A 329 -9.44 7.22 -14.51
CA HIS A 329 -10.12 8.33 -15.18
C HIS A 329 -10.04 8.29 -16.72
N THR A 330 -9.35 7.30 -17.30
CA THR A 330 -9.37 7.02 -18.75
C THR A 330 -10.48 6.05 -19.14
N GLY A 331 -10.89 5.19 -18.20
CA GLY A 331 -12.13 4.43 -18.25
C GLY A 331 -12.24 3.40 -19.38
N GLY A 332 -13.46 2.97 -19.63
CA GLY A 332 -13.84 2.14 -20.78
C GLY A 332 -15.19 2.53 -21.40
N GLY A 333 -15.72 3.70 -21.04
CA GLY A 333 -16.95 4.25 -21.58
C GLY A 333 -17.01 5.76 -21.43
N THR A 334 -18.11 6.27 -20.86
CA THR A 334 -18.29 7.70 -20.60
C THR A 334 -18.35 7.99 -19.11
N LEU A 335 -17.34 8.68 -18.59
CA LEU A 335 -17.32 9.24 -17.24
C LEU A 335 -17.98 10.63 -17.23
N ILE A 336 -18.91 10.85 -16.31
CA ILE A 336 -19.64 12.11 -16.13
C ILE A 336 -19.46 12.58 -14.68
N ARG A 337 -19.11 13.84 -14.49
CA ARG A 337 -18.86 14.49 -13.20
C ARG A 337 -19.25 15.96 -13.28
N LYS A 338 -19.43 16.64 -12.14
CA LYS A 338 -19.44 18.11 -12.06
C LYS A 338 -18.14 18.67 -12.68
N GLY A 339 -17.01 18.21 -12.15
CA GLY A 339 -15.68 18.71 -12.47
C GLY A 339 -15.23 19.75 -11.43
N GLU A 340 -14.05 20.31 -11.64
CA GLU A 340 -13.64 21.55 -10.98
C GLU A 340 -13.60 22.63 -12.06
N SER A 341 -14.20 23.79 -11.80
CA SER A 341 -14.19 24.91 -12.74
C SER A 341 -12.77 25.43 -12.90
N ILE A 342 -12.26 25.49 -14.14
CA ILE A 342 -10.99 26.17 -14.38
C ILE A 342 -11.27 27.66 -14.54
N GLN A 343 -10.65 28.42 -13.65
CA GLN A 343 -10.60 29.87 -13.67
C GLN A 343 -9.39 30.31 -14.50
N SER A 344 -9.48 31.49 -15.11
CA SER A 344 -8.37 32.06 -15.89
C SER A 344 -8.35 33.57 -15.75
N VAL A 345 -7.27 34.12 -15.18
CA VAL A 345 -7.15 35.56 -14.87
C VAL A 345 -5.92 36.18 -15.52
N THR A 346 -6.02 37.47 -15.84
CA THR A 346 -4.97 38.22 -16.56
C THR A 346 -4.44 39.45 -15.81
N GLN A 347 -5.08 39.85 -14.70
CA GLN A 347 -4.58 40.92 -13.83
C GLN A 347 -4.43 40.40 -12.39
N TYR A 348 -3.48 40.98 -11.64
CA TYR A 348 -3.22 40.58 -10.26
C TYR A 348 -4.40 40.89 -9.32
N SER A 349 -5.24 41.87 -9.66
CA SER A 349 -6.47 42.24 -8.96
C SER A 349 -7.55 41.16 -8.97
N ASP A 350 -7.47 40.24 -9.92
CA ASP A 350 -8.57 39.33 -10.27
C ASP A 350 -8.49 38.01 -9.48
N PHE A 351 -7.43 37.82 -8.69
CA PHE A 351 -7.29 36.70 -7.75
C PHE A 351 -8.07 36.97 -6.46
N GLU A 352 -9.15 36.22 -6.24
CA GLU A 352 -9.96 36.31 -5.01
C GLU A 352 -9.15 35.97 -3.74
N ASP A 353 -8.28 34.95 -3.80
CA ASP A 353 -7.36 34.58 -2.72
C ASP A 353 -5.90 34.45 -3.18
N VAL A 354 -5.20 35.58 -3.09
CA VAL A 354 -3.74 35.70 -3.30
C VAL A 354 -2.92 34.87 -2.29
N ALA A 355 -3.43 34.61 -1.07
CA ALA A 355 -2.73 33.81 -0.08
C ALA A 355 -2.78 32.32 -0.44
N SER A 356 -3.92 31.81 -0.91
CA SER A 356 -4.02 30.46 -1.47
C SER A 356 -3.18 30.28 -2.73
N LEU A 357 -3.14 31.28 -3.63
CA LEU A 357 -2.19 31.29 -4.76
C LEU A 357 -0.73 31.18 -4.29
N ARG A 358 -0.31 32.00 -3.32
CA ARG A 358 1.04 31.96 -2.73
C ARG A 358 1.36 30.59 -2.13
N ASN A 359 0.40 29.99 -1.42
CA ASN A 359 0.54 28.66 -0.81
C ASN A 359 0.57 27.54 -1.86
N ALA A 360 -0.13 27.69 -2.99
CA ALA A 360 -0.08 26.76 -4.12
C ALA A 360 1.22 26.85 -4.93
N LEU A 361 1.84 28.03 -5.00
CA LEU A 361 3.17 28.24 -5.60
C LEU A 361 4.32 27.82 -4.67
N LEU A 362 4.13 27.83 -3.35
CA LEU A 362 5.07 27.29 -2.35
C LEU A 362 5.02 25.76 -2.21
N ARG A 363 3.95 25.13 -2.73
CA ARG A 363 3.68 23.70 -2.53
C ARG A 363 4.80 22.83 -3.10
N ASP A 364 5.27 21.88 -2.28
CA ASP A 364 6.37 20.95 -2.56
C ASP A 364 7.75 21.62 -2.87
N ARG A 365 7.90 22.93 -2.59
CA ARG A 365 9.06 23.77 -2.95
C ARG A 365 9.78 24.35 -1.71
N GLU A 366 10.16 23.48 -0.78
CA GLU A 366 10.85 23.87 0.46
C GLU A 366 12.38 23.98 0.29
N GLY A 367 12.84 25.14 -0.18
CA GLY A 367 14.24 25.58 -0.07
C GLY A 367 14.37 26.86 0.76
N LEU A 368 15.56 27.14 1.29
CA LEU A 368 15.87 28.46 1.85
C LEU A 368 15.53 29.56 0.82
N ASP A 369 14.97 30.66 1.32
CA ASP A 369 14.58 31.87 0.57
C ASP A 369 13.48 31.66 -0.51
N SER A 370 12.87 30.47 -0.61
CA SER A 370 11.81 30.18 -1.61
C SER A 370 10.57 31.05 -1.45
N GLY A 371 10.23 31.41 -0.21
CA GLY A 371 9.16 32.38 0.09
C GLY A 371 9.45 33.75 -0.52
N ASP A 372 10.63 34.31 -0.26
CA ASP A 372 11.03 35.63 -0.76
C ASP A 372 11.19 35.64 -2.30
N VAL A 373 11.50 34.50 -2.91
CA VAL A 373 11.44 34.33 -4.38
C VAL A 373 10.00 34.41 -4.88
N ILE A 374 9.07 33.66 -4.29
CA ILE A 374 7.66 33.65 -4.69
C ILE A 374 6.99 35.00 -4.42
N ASP A 375 7.32 35.69 -3.32
CA ASP A 375 6.82 37.04 -3.05
C ASP A 375 7.37 38.07 -4.05
N ARG A 376 8.62 37.92 -4.53
CA ARG A 376 9.13 38.71 -5.67
C ARG A 376 8.40 38.37 -6.97
N PHE A 377 8.15 37.10 -7.25
CA PHE A 377 7.41 36.65 -8.42
C PHE A 377 5.97 37.21 -8.45
N LEU A 378 5.23 37.10 -7.34
CA LEU A 378 3.90 37.67 -7.18
C LEU A 378 3.89 39.20 -7.34
N ASN A 379 4.92 39.90 -6.86
CA ASN A 379 5.05 41.33 -7.13
C ASN A 379 5.34 41.64 -8.61
N ASN A 380 6.10 40.81 -9.33
CA ASN A 380 6.33 40.96 -10.77
C ASN A 380 5.06 40.74 -11.61
N LEU A 381 4.10 39.90 -11.15
CA LEU A 381 2.80 39.74 -11.82
C LEU A 381 1.95 41.02 -11.80
N LYS A 382 2.27 42.01 -10.95
CA LYS A 382 1.59 43.33 -10.93
C LYS A 382 2.05 44.28 -12.03
N SER A 383 3.20 44.00 -12.67
CA SER A 383 3.86 44.92 -13.60
C SER A 383 4.16 44.32 -14.99
N ARG A 384 3.87 43.04 -15.20
CA ARG A 384 4.09 42.33 -16.47
C ARG A 384 2.82 41.58 -16.90
N PRO A 385 2.41 41.63 -18.18
CA PRO A 385 1.31 40.82 -18.69
C PRO A 385 1.53 39.32 -18.44
N PHE A 386 0.53 38.65 -17.88
CA PHE A 386 0.52 37.21 -17.61
C PHE A 386 -0.89 36.67 -17.82
N GLU A 387 -1.03 35.35 -17.84
CA GLU A 387 -2.29 34.68 -17.59
C GLU A 387 -2.07 33.50 -16.64
N ALA A 388 -2.89 33.39 -15.61
CA ALA A 388 -2.88 32.23 -14.71
C ALA A 388 -4.13 31.38 -14.91
N PHE A 389 -3.96 30.06 -14.91
CA PHE A 389 -5.04 29.07 -15.00
C PHE A 389 -5.01 28.20 -13.74
N PHE A 390 -6.13 28.05 -13.06
CA PHE A 390 -6.22 27.29 -11.81
C PHE A 390 -7.64 26.76 -11.60
N ASP A 391 -7.79 25.72 -10.79
CA ASP A 391 -9.10 25.24 -10.30
C ASP A 391 -9.51 25.94 -8.99
N ASP A 392 -10.80 25.86 -8.65
CA ASP A 392 -11.38 26.43 -7.42
C ASP A 392 -10.57 26.11 -6.13
N SER A 393 -9.95 24.94 -6.02
CA SER A 393 -9.21 24.52 -4.82
C SER A 393 -7.76 25.02 -4.77
N MET A 394 -7.31 25.74 -5.82
CA MET A 394 -5.89 26.01 -6.10
C MET A 394 -5.08 24.70 -6.06
N GLY A 395 -5.67 23.59 -6.54
CA GLY A 395 -5.09 22.25 -6.56
C GLY A 395 -4.00 22.15 -7.62
N ALA A 396 -4.28 22.66 -8.82
CA ALA A 396 -3.35 22.86 -9.92
C ALA A 396 -3.32 24.34 -10.32
N VAL A 397 -2.12 24.89 -10.53
CA VAL A 397 -1.91 26.30 -10.91
C VAL A 397 -0.86 26.37 -12.01
N ALA A 398 -1.24 26.88 -13.18
CA ALA A 398 -0.32 27.29 -14.25
C ALA A 398 -0.22 28.82 -14.28
N VAL A 399 0.99 29.35 -14.55
CA VAL A 399 1.17 30.77 -14.91
C VAL A 399 1.94 30.85 -16.22
N VAL A 400 1.32 31.45 -17.23
CA VAL A 400 1.84 31.63 -18.59
C VAL A 400 2.18 33.10 -18.82
N TYR A 401 3.33 33.36 -19.43
CA TYR A 401 3.61 34.64 -20.07
C TYR A 401 3.22 34.55 -21.56
N PRO A 402 2.41 35.49 -22.09
CA PRO A 402 2.18 35.62 -23.52
C PRO A 402 3.50 35.76 -24.31
N PRO A 403 3.52 35.42 -25.62
CA PRO A 403 4.71 35.59 -26.47
C PRO A 403 5.19 37.04 -26.50
N SER A 404 6.50 37.23 -26.67
CA SER A 404 7.13 38.54 -26.81
C SER A 404 7.44 38.86 -28.27
N ASP A 405 7.69 40.13 -28.59
CA ASP A 405 8.12 40.56 -29.94
C ASP A 405 9.43 39.89 -30.40
N GLU A 406 10.25 39.42 -29.45
CA GLU A 406 11.50 38.69 -29.70
C GLU A 406 11.32 37.16 -29.77
N SER A 407 10.20 36.60 -29.27
CA SER A 407 9.97 35.15 -29.23
C SER A 407 8.51 34.76 -29.45
N GLY A 408 8.22 34.13 -30.59
CA GLY A 408 6.87 33.73 -31.02
C GLY A 408 6.23 32.56 -30.25
N PHE A 409 6.73 32.23 -29.06
CA PHE A 409 6.22 31.16 -28.18
C PHE A 409 5.67 31.76 -26.89
N ALA A 410 4.46 31.35 -26.48
CA ALA A 410 4.04 31.56 -25.09
C ALA A 410 4.95 30.75 -24.15
N GLN A 411 5.15 31.23 -22.92
CA GLN A 411 6.08 30.61 -21.99
C GLN A 411 5.39 30.23 -20.67
N LEU A 412 5.35 28.95 -20.35
CA LEU A 412 4.89 28.48 -19.04
C LEU A 412 5.97 28.80 -18.00
N SER A 413 5.65 29.71 -17.07
CA SER A 413 6.56 30.18 -16.01
C SER A 413 6.66 29.19 -14.86
N THR A 414 5.53 28.59 -14.49
CA THR A 414 5.38 27.57 -13.44
C THR A 414 4.13 26.74 -13.71
N PHE A 415 4.18 25.49 -13.26
CA PHE A 415 3.01 24.63 -13.10
C PHE A 415 3.17 23.86 -11.78
N THR A 416 2.26 24.07 -10.83
CA THR A 416 2.16 23.27 -9.60
C THR A 416 0.88 22.45 -9.62
N THR A 417 0.92 21.25 -9.03
CA THR A 417 -0.23 20.35 -8.91
C THR A 417 -0.16 19.58 -7.60
N THR A 418 -1.24 19.53 -6.81
CA THR A 418 -1.38 18.48 -5.79
C THR A 418 -1.39 17.11 -6.46
N LYS A 419 -1.07 16.07 -5.69
CA LYS A 419 -1.21 14.69 -6.18
C LYS A 419 -2.67 14.39 -6.54
N ASP A 420 -3.64 14.94 -5.79
CA ASP A 420 -5.06 14.78 -6.12
C ASP A 420 -5.42 15.42 -7.48
N ALA A 421 -5.15 16.72 -7.69
CA ALA A 421 -5.46 17.42 -8.94
C ALA A 421 -4.74 16.83 -10.17
N PHE A 422 -3.54 16.27 -9.98
CA PHE A 422 -2.83 15.54 -11.04
C PHE A 422 -3.45 14.17 -11.34
N LEU A 423 -3.99 13.48 -10.33
CA LEU A 423 -4.67 12.18 -10.48
C LEU A 423 -6.11 12.36 -11.02
N THR A 424 -6.80 13.45 -10.72
CA THR A 424 -8.21 13.71 -11.13
C THR A 424 -8.35 14.42 -12.49
N ASN A 425 -7.33 14.35 -13.37
CA ASN A 425 -7.27 14.98 -14.69
C ASN A 425 -7.38 16.53 -14.71
N VAL A 426 -7.40 17.25 -13.58
CA VAL A 426 -7.44 18.73 -13.58
C VAL A 426 -6.23 19.30 -14.33
N ALA A 427 -5.06 18.67 -14.16
CA ALA A 427 -3.85 19.00 -14.89
C ALA A 427 -3.98 18.86 -16.43
N ASP A 428 -4.74 17.87 -16.92
CA ASP A 428 -5.01 17.68 -18.34
C ASP A 428 -5.95 18.77 -18.88
N ASN A 429 -7.05 19.04 -18.17
CA ASN A 429 -8.01 20.08 -18.56
C ASN A 429 -7.33 21.47 -18.64
N ILE A 430 -6.45 21.83 -17.69
CA ILE A 430 -5.66 23.08 -17.74
C ILE A 430 -4.73 23.09 -18.98
N PHE A 431 -4.06 21.98 -19.29
CA PHE A 431 -3.19 21.89 -20.46
C PHE A 431 -3.96 21.98 -21.79
N GLU A 432 -5.17 21.43 -21.88
CA GLU A 432 -6.02 21.58 -23.07
C GLU A 432 -6.52 23.02 -23.23
N ARG A 433 -6.90 23.69 -22.14
CA ARG A 433 -7.27 25.11 -22.16
C ARG A 433 -6.09 26.01 -22.57
N MET A 434 -4.88 25.71 -22.09
CA MET A 434 -3.66 26.38 -22.54
C MET A 434 -3.37 26.11 -24.02
N LYS A 435 -3.40 24.85 -24.50
CA LYS A 435 -3.11 24.50 -25.90
C LYS A 435 -4.16 25.07 -26.88
N LYS A 436 -5.41 25.25 -26.44
CA LYS A 436 -6.48 25.93 -27.18
C LYS A 436 -6.26 27.46 -27.30
N LYS A 437 -5.65 28.10 -26.30
CA LYS A 437 -5.41 29.56 -26.29
C LYS A 437 -4.02 29.96 -26.82
N TYR A 438 -3.01 29.12 -26.64
CA TYR A 438 -1.62 29.34 -27.01
C TYR A 438 -1.12 28.23 -27.96
N PRO A 439 -1.30 28.39 -29.29
CA PRO A 439 -0.94 27.36 -30.27
C PRO A 439 0.55 27.07 -30.38
N LYS A 440 1.42 28.02 -29.98
CA LYS A 440 2.87 27.83 -29.78
C LYS A 440 3.18 28.07 -28.29
N MET A 441 3.72 27.07 -27.59
CA MET A 441 4.14 27.22 -26.18
C MET A 441 5.40 26.41 -25.88
N CYS A 442 6.26 26.92 -24.99
CA CYS A 442 7.46 26.25 -24.51
C CYS A 442 7.61 26.30 -22.97
N TRP A 443 8.31 25.32 -22.40
CA TRP A 443 8.55 25.19 -20.95
C TRP A 443 9.74 24.28 -20.63
N THR A 444 10.12 24.18 -19.34
CA THR A 444 11.15 23.27 -18.84
C THR A 444 10.71 22.50 -17.61
N VAL A 445 11.13 21.23 -17.53
CA VAL A 445 10.83 20.27 -16.45
C VAL A 445 12.15 19.71 -15.89
N GLU A 446 12.25 19.44 -14.59
CA GLU A 446 13.46 18.77 -14.06
C GLU A 446 13.48 17.27 -14.47
N THR A 447 14.67 16.74 -14.71
CA THR A 447 14.88 15.31 -15.04
C THR A 447 14.55 14.35 -13.89
N GLN A 448 14.29 14.87 -12.69
CA GLN A 448 13.85 14.13 -11.50
C GLN A 448 12.36 14.36 -11.14
N ASP A 449 11.62 15.13 -11.96
CA ASP A 449 10.20 15.39 -11.76
C ASP A 449 9.37 14.09 -11.87
N GLU A 450 8.49 13.83 -10.88
CA GLU A 450 7.70 12.60 -10.82
C GLU A 450 6.74 12.45 -12.04
N ASN A 451 6.36 13.57 -12.66
CA ASN A 451 5.40 13.70 -13.74
C ASN A 451 6.07 13.93 -15.12
N LEU A 452 7.40 13.88 -15.22
CA LEU A 452 8.17 14.10 -16.47
C LEU A 452 7.68 13.29 -17.68
N GLY A 453 7.14 12.08 -17.45
CA GLY A 453 6.56 11.25 -18.52
C GLY A 453 5.33 11.90 -19.17
N TRP A 454 4.44 12.49 -18.36
CA TRP A 454 3.23 13.15 -18.83
C TRP A 454 3.55 14.47 -19.54
N PHE A 455 4.51 15.27 -19.04
CA PHE A 455 4.95 16.47 -19.76
C PHE A 455 5.53 16.15 -21.16
N LYS A 456 6.18 14.99 -21.33
CA LYS A 456 6.66 14.52 -22.64
C LYS A 456 5.54 14.07 -23.56
N GLU A 457 4.44 13.55 -23.01
CA GLU A 457 3.24 13.14 -23.76
C GLU A 457 2.46 14.36 -24.29
N LYS A 458 2.43 15.47 -23.55
CA LYS A 458 1.76 16.72 -23.96
C LYS A 458 2.57 17.59 -24.94
N ALA A 459 3.87 17.34 -25.05
CA ALA A 459 4.79 18.07 -25.92
C ALA A 459 4.83 17.48 -27.33
N ASP A 460 4.89 18.34 -28.35
CA ASP A 460 5.12 17.90 -29.73
C ASP A 460 6.63 17.63 -29.98
N GLY A 461 7.52 18.20 -29.14
CA GLY A 461 8.96 17.95 -29.15
C GLY A 461 9.65 18.25 -27.80
N THR A 462 10.77 17.59 -27.53
CA THR A 462 11.55 17.79 -26.29
C THR A 462 13.07 17.70 -26.51
N LEU A 463 13.85 18.39 -25.67
CA LEU A 463 15.31 18.42 -25.69
C LEU A 463 15.84 18.33 -24.25
N ARG A 464 16.82 17.46 -23.99
CA ARG A 464 17.46 17.32 -22.66
C ARG A 464 18.79 18.05 -22.61
N ARG A 465 19.03 18.79 -21.52
CA ARG A 465 20.34 19.32 -21.13
C ARG A 465 20.57 19.09 -19.64
N ASP A 466 21.67 18.44 -19.27
CA ASP A 466 22.07 18.22 -17.88
C ASP A 466 20.94 17.64 -16.99
N LYS A 467 20.42 18.47 -16.08
CA LYS A 467 19.32 18.16 -15.15
C LYS A 467 17.94 18.54 -15.67
N ASP A 468 17.82 19.12 -16.85
CA ASP A 468 16.59 19.71 -17.38
C ASP A 468 16.13 19.07 -18.69
N VAL A 469 14.82 19.13 -18.92
CA VAL A 469 14.17 18.82 -20.20
C VAL A 469 13.36 20.04 -20.63
N PHE A 470 13.74 20.62 -21.76
CA PHE A 470 12.94 21.59 -22.50
C PHE A 470 11.85 20.86 -23.29
N CYS A 471 10.65 21.42 -23.29
CA CYS A 471 9.45 20.87 -23.93
C CYS A 471 8.73 21.98 -24.69
N PHE A 472 8.12 21.65 -25.84
CA PHE A 472 7.33 22.61 -26.60
C PHE A 472 6.17 21.96 -27.36
N TRP A 473 5.19 22.76 -27.76
CA TRP A 473 4.19 22.41 -28.78
C TRP A 473 3.98 23.55 -29.76
N GLY A 474 3.45 23.21 -30.94
CA GLY A 474 2.97 24.15 -31.95
C GLY A 474 3.64 24.04 -33.31
N PRO A 475 2.96 24.49 -34.38
CA PRO A 475 3.51 24.56 -35.73
C PRO A 475 4.51 25.72 -35.83
N ALA A 476 5.74 25.47 -35.39
CA ALA A 476 6.86 26.40 -35.51
C ALA A 476 7.72 26.05 -36.74
N ASP A 477 8.32 27.07 -37.36
CA ASP A 477 9.30 26.92 -38.42
C ASP A 477 10.52 26.14 -37.87
N PRO A 478 11.10 25.17 -38.60
CA PRO A 478 12.37 24.56 -38.23
C PRO A 478 13.46 25.57 -37.82
N ALA A 479 13.49 26.78 -38.40
CA ALA A 479 14.37 27.86 -37.99
C ALA A 479 14.03 28.43 -36.59
N GLU A 480 12.75 28.66 -36.27
CA GLU A 480 12.32 29.07 -34.92
C GLU A 480 12.67 27.98 -33.89
N VAL A 481 12.37 26.71 -34.19
CA VAL A 481 12.64 25.57 -33.32
C VAL A 481 14.15 25.42 -33.07
N VAL A 482 14.98 25.50 -34.12
CA VAL A 482 16.44 25.45 -33.98
C VAL A 482 16.98 26.65 -33.22
N SER A 483 16.41 27.84 -33.37
CA SER A 483 16.80 29.02 -32.58
C SER A 483 16.55 28.80 -31.09
N VAL A 484 15.33 28.43 -30.70
CA VAL A 484 14.95 28.22 -29.29
C VAL A 484 15.68 27.00 -28.68
N MET A 485 15.89 25.93 -29.46
CA MET A 485 16.69 24.77 -29.02
C MET A 485 18.18 25.10 -28.89
N SER A 486 18.73 25.96 -29.74
CA SER A 486 20.11 26.47 -29.64
C SER A 486 20.27 27.34 -28.39
N GLU A 487 19.31 28.23 -28.14
CA GLU A 487 19.27 29.10 -26.97
C GLU A 487 19.21 28.27 -25.66
N PHE A 488 18.35 27.24 -25.59
CA PHE A 488 18.36 26.29 -24.47
C PHE A 488 19.68 25.50 -24.37
N SER A 489 20.29 25.13 -25.50
CA SER A 489 21.59 24.44 -25.52
C SER A 489 22.74 25.33 -25.05
N GLN A 490 22.62 26.66 -25.17
CA GLN A 490 23.62 27.63 -24.71
C GLN A 490 23.33 28.09 -23.27
N HIS A 491 22.11 28.53 -22.95
CA HIS A 491 21.73 29.17 -21.69
C HIS A 491 20.89 28.29 -20.73
N GLY A 492 20.26 27.22 -21.20
CA GLY A 492 19.43 26.34 -20.37
C GLY A 492 18.19 27.09 -19.87
N ARG A 493 17.75 26.83 -18.62
CA ARG A 493 16.66 27.62 -18.00
C ARG A 493 16.92 29.13 -17.96
N ALA A 494 18.18 29.58 -18.06
CA ALA A 494 18.50 31.01 -18.06
C ALA A 494 18.06 31.74 -19.35
N MET A 495 17.69 31.03 -20.42
CA MET A 495 17.01 31.62 -21.58
C MET A 495 15.71 32.34 -21.17
N PHE A 496 15.04 31.84 -20.13
CA PHE A 496 13.82 32.42 -19.59
C PHE A 496 14.08 33.55 -18.56
N GLY A 497 15.29 34.10 -18.55
CA GLY A 497 15.67 35.30 -17.80
C GLY A 497 15.40 35.26 -16.29
N ASP A 498 14.98 36.41 -15.76
CA ASP A 498 14.62 36.62 -14.36
C ASP A 498 13.11 36.59 -14.08
N HIS A 499 12.27 36.27 -15.07
CA HIS A 499 10.81 36.20 -14.90
C HIS A 499 10.28 34.77 -14.67
N ASN A 500 10.98 33.72 -15.11
CA ASN A 500 10.56 32.34 -14.86
C ASN A 500 10.75 31.93 -13.39
N LEU A 501 9.67 31.51 -12.72
CA LEU A 501 9.71 31.17 -11.29
C LEU A 501 10.66 30.01 -10.98
N GLU A 502 10.68 28.96 -11.82
CA GLU A 502 11.57 27.82 -11.61
C GLU A 502 13.05 28.23 -11.72
N ALA A 503 13.38 29.11 -12.67
CA ALA A 503 14.73 29.64 -12.85
C ALA A 503 15.15 30.52 -11.66
N GLN A 504 14.25 31.34 -11.10
CA GLN A 504 14.50 32.10 -9.88
C GLN A 504 14.76 31.17 -8.67
N LEU A 505 13.89 30.19 -8.43
CA LEU A 505 14.00 29.23 -7.32
C LEU A 505 15.30 28.41 -7.43
N ARG A 506 15.64 27.94 -8.63
CA ARG A 506 16.91 27.23 -8.91
C ARG A 506 18.13 28.08 -8.55
N ARG A 507 18.17 29.35 -9.00
CA ARG A 507 19.28 30.27 -8.71
C ARG A 507 19.42 30.58 -7.21
N ALA A 508 18.30 30.71 -6.48
CA ALA A 508 18.34 30.86 -5.03
C ALA A 508 18.92 29.61 -4.33
N ALA A 509 18.50 28.41 -4.74
CA ALA A 509 19.01 27.15 -4.20
C ALA A 509 20.51 26.94 -4.48
N ASP A 510 20.97 27.23 -5.71
CA ASP A 510 22.38 27.10 -6.08
C ASP A 510 23.26 28.18 -5.42
N TYR A 511 22.75 29.41 -5.21
CA TYR A 511 23.41 30.43 -4.39
C TYR A 511 23.53 30.00 -2.92
N ALA A 512 22.46 29.48 -2.31
CA ALA A 512 22.49 28.94 -0.95
C ALA A 512 23.44 27.73 -0.79
N ALA A 513 23.59 26.91 -1.84
CA ALA A 513 24.59 25.84 -1.87
C ALA A 513 26.04 26.38 -1.93
N SER A 514 26.27 27.47 -2.65
CA SER A 514 27.59 28.11 -2.74
C SER A 514 28.05 28.71 -1.40
N LEU A 515 27.13 29.35 -0.66
CA LEU A 515 27.40 29.90 0.68
C LEU A 515 27.87 28.83 1.69
N LYS A 516 27.35 27.59 1.59
CA LYS A 516 27.78 26.47 2.45
C LYS A 516 29.22 26.03 2.19
N HIS A 517 29.76 26.22 0.98
CA HIS A 517 31.16 25.92 0.68
C HIS A 517 32.12 27.03 1.15
N GLY A 518 31.67 28.28 1.26
CA GLY A 518 32.51 29.42 1.62
C GLY A 518 33.04 29.44 3.06
N GLN A 519 32.46 28.65 3.98
CA GLN A 519 32.77 28.73 5.41
C GLN A 519 33.97 27.88 5.88
N GLN A 520 34.52 26.99 5.05
CA GLN A 520 35.54 26.02 5.47
C GLN A 520 37.02 26.45 5.27
N ALA A 521 37.28 27.70 4.87
CA ALA A 521 38.61 28.13 4.41
C ALA A 521 39.19 29.39 5.12
N ARG A 522 39.17 29.43 6.47
CA ARG A 522 39.99 30.39 7.26
C ARG A 522 40.56 29.75 8.53
N ALA A 523 41.71 29.10 8.40
CA ALA A 523 42.59 28.75 9.51
C ALA A 523 43.88 29.58 9.42
N TYR A 524 44.40 30.03 10.57
CA TYR A 524 45.61 30.87 10.62
C TYR A 524 46.89 30.04 10.47
N SER A 525 47.94 30.64 9.91
CA SER A 525 49.29 30.07 9.92
C SER A 525 50.31 31.20 9.94
N THR A 526 51.15 31.22 10.96
CA THR A 526 52.19 32.25 11.20
C THR A 526 53.59 31.73 10.87
N MET A 527 54.48 32.64 10.47
CA MET A 527 55.94 32.50 10.50
C MET A 527 56.59 31.39 9.64
N ALA A 528 57.10 31.77 8.47
CA ALA A 528 58.56 31.76 8.20
C ALA A 528 58.88 32.53 6.91
N THR A 529 60.03 33.22 6.88
CA THR A 529 60.48 34.07 5.76
C THR A 529 61.67 33.46 5.01
N ALA A 530 61.52 33.21 3.69
CA ALA A 530 62.64 32.85 2.81
C ALA A 530 62.44 33.34 1.36
N SER A 531 63.13 34.43 1.03
CA SER A 531 63.64 34.88 -0.29
C SER A 531 63.19 34.21 -1.61
N ARG A 532 62.49 35.02 -2.43
CA ARG A 532 62.82 35.41 -3.83
C ARG A 532 63.00 34.36 -4.97
N ALA A 533 62.17 34.59 -6.01
CA ALA A 533 62.53 34.85 -7.43
C ALA A 533 62.27 33.77 -8.54
N PHE A 534 61.51 34.24 -9.55
CA PHE A 534 61.60 34.02 -11.01
C PHE A 534 62.05 32.67 -11.61
N GLY A 535 61.22 32.15 -12.53
CA GLY A 535 61.61 31.19 -13.58
C GLY A 535 60.43 30.78 -14.47
N GLN A 536 60.51 31.00 -15.79
CA GLN A 536 59.50 30.54 -16.75
C GLN A 536 59.91 29.23 -17.44
N GLN A 537 58.89 28.44 -17.81
CA GLN A 537 58.79 27.53 -18.97
C GLN A 537 60.08 26.89 -19.56
N SER A 538 60.12 25.55 -19.57
CA SER A 538 60.49 24.81 -20.79
C SER A 538 60.07 23.33 -20.77
N ARG A 539 59.87 22.78 -21.97
CA ARG A 539 59.66 21.37 -22.34
C ARG A 539 60.74 21.03 -23.41
N PRO A 540 60.95 19.77 -23.82
CA PRO A 540 60.81 18.50 -23.09
C PRO A 540 61.97 17.49 -23.38
N SER A 541 61.91 16.32 -22.72
CA SER A 541 62.32 14.98 -23.21
C SER A 541 63.77 14.68 -23.67
N LEU A 542 64.27 13.53 -23.21
CA LEU A 542 65.05 12.59 -24.02
C LEU A 542 64.58 11.14 -23.76
N ARG A 543 65.01 10.19 -24.61
CA ARG A 543 64.20 8.98 -24.91
C ARG A 543 65.05 7.78 -25.38
N THR A 544 64.83 6.61 -24.77
CA THR A 544 65.24 5.24 -25.21
C THR A 544 64.26 4.23 -24.58
N GLN A 545 63.97 2.99 -25.03
CA GLN A 545 63.97 2.18 -26.28
C GLN A 545 63.09 0.93 -25.94
N GLN A 546 62.41 0.15 -26.80
CA GLN A 546 62.10 0.10 -28.24
C GLN A 546 60.74 -0.67 -28.43
N ALA A 547 59.96 -0.48 -29.51
CA ALA A 547 59.80 -1.39 -30.67
C ALA A 547 59.85 -2.93 -30.39
N THR A 548 58.95 -3.81 -30.89
CA THR A 548 57.78 -3.64 -31.79
C THR A 548 56.77 -4.82 -31.73
N THR A 549 55.50 -4.51 -32.01
CA THR A 549 54.32 -5.32 -32.44
C THR A 549 54.42 -6.83 -32.79
N ALA A 550 53.46 -7.64 -32.28
CA ALA A 550 52.67 -8.62 -33.07
C ALA A 550 51.37 -9.12 -32.37
N SER A 551 50.29 -9.23 -33.16
CA SER A 551 48.95 -9.85 -33.00
C SER A 551 48.52 -10.71 -31.78
N SER A 552 47.30 -10.38 -31.30
CA SER A 552 46.19 -11.28 -30.87
C SER A 552 46.30 -12.20 -29.63
N ARG A 553 45.51 -11.87 -28.60
CA ARG A 553 44.29 -12.62 -28.18
C ARG A 553 43.45 -11.75 -27.24
N GLY A 554 42.13 -11.93 -27.24
CA GLY A 554 41.21 -11.07 -26.48
C GLY A 554 41.02 -11.51 -25.02
N PHE A 555 40.75 -10.54 -24.15
CA PHE A 555 40.22 -10.77 -22.80
C PHE A 555 38.98 -9.91 -22.58
N ALA A 556 37.91 -10.52 -22.08
CA ALA A 556 36.70 -9.81 -21.71
C ALA A 556 36.88 -9.18 -20.31
N THR A 557 36.92 -7.85 -20.24
CA THR A 557 36.92 -7.11 -18.97
C THR A 557 35.49 -6.87 -18.51
N SER A 558 34.90 -7.86 -17.84
CA SER A 558 33.66 -7.70 -17.08
C SER A 558 33.90 -6.84 -15.84
N ALA A 559 34.02 -5.53 -16.04
CA ALA A 559 34.16 -4.56 -14.96
C ALA A 559 32.86 -4.49 -14.15
N THR A 560 32.88 -5.08 -12.96
CA THR A 560 31.77 -4.98 -11.99
C THR A 560 31.60 -3.51 -11.59
N ARG A 561 30.39 -2.96 -11.79
CA ARG A 561 30.04 -1.63 -11.28
C ARG A 561 30.23 -1.61 -9.76
N SER A 562 31.15 -0.80 -9.27
CA SER A 562 31.20 -0.42 -7.86
C SER A 562 29.96 0.43 -7.55
N VAL A 563 29.01 -0.14 -6.81
CA VAL A 563 27.92 0.63 -6.23
C VAL A 563 28.50 1.36 -5.02
N GLU A 564 28.71 2.67 -5.14
CA GLU A 564 28.95 3.52 -3.98
C GLU A 564 27.67 3.48 -3.12
N THR A 565 27.78 2.87 -1.93
CA THR A 565 26.67 2.66 -1.02
C THR A 565 26.71 3.70 0.09
N THR A 566 25.59 4.40 0.29
CA THR A 566 25.41 5.40 1.36
C THR A 566 25.27 4.77 2.75
N ASN A 567 24.94 3.48 2.84
CA ASN A 567 24.92 2.75 4.11
C ASN A 567 26.35 2.64 4.67
N PRO A 568 26.63 3.15 5.89
CA PRO A 568 27.97 3.17 6.48
C PRO A 568 28.47 1.79 6.94
N ASN A 569 27.60 0.78 6.96
CA ASN A 569 27.92 -0.60 7.33
C ASN A 569 27.18 -1.55 6.37
N PRO A 570 27.55 -1.60 5.08
CA PRO A 570 26.79 -2.35 4.09
C PRO A 570 26.91 -3.88 4.29
N PRO A 571 25.90 -4.68 3.91
CA PRO A 571 25.97 -6.14 3.99
C PRO A 571 27.12 -6.72 3.17
N TYR A 572 27.73 -7.79 3.67
CA TYR A 572 28.76 -8.51 2.91
C TYR A 572 28.17 -9.37 1.79
N GLY A 573 29.01 -9.72 0.82
CA GLY A 573 28.68 -10.61 -0.28
C GLY A 573 28.42 -12.05 0.16
N LEU A 574 28.33 -12.96 -0.81
CA LEU A 574 27.79 -14.32 -0.60
C LEU A 574 28.52 -15.19 0.46
N LYS A 575 29.78 -14.90 0.80
CA LYS A 575 30.52 -15.53 1.92
C LYS A 575 31.54 -14.55 2.51
N PHE A 576 31.81 -14.64 3.81
CA PHE A 576 32.88 -13.89 4.48
C PHE A 576 34.07 -14.78 4.89
N LYS A 577 33.83 -16.05 5.24
CA LYS A 577 34.87 -17.07 5.50
C LYS A 577 34.46 -18.39 4.84
N SER A 578 35.39 -19.12 4.23
CA SER A 578 35.09 -20.42 3.60
C SER A 578 35.06 -21.54 4.63
N LYS A 579 33.86 -22.07 4.90
CA LYS A 579 33.66 -23.31 5.67
C LYS A 579 32.90 -24.31 4.80
N ASP A 580 33.52 -25.46 4.54
CA ASP A 580 33.07 -26.42 3.53
C ASP A 580 32.24 -27.59 4.10
N TRP A 581 31.90 -27.53 5.39
CA TRP A 581 31.03 -28.48 6.06
C TRP A 581 29.93 -27.77 6.87
N PRO A 582 28.72 -28.36 7.00
CA PRO A 582 27.68 -27.80 7.83
C PRO A 582 28.10 -27.69 9.29
N SER A 583 27.84 -26.54 9.91
CA SER A 583 28.14 -26.34 11.34
C SER A 583 27.12 -27.04 12.23
N LYS A 584 27.62 -27.75 13.24
CA LYS A 584 26.83 -28.48 14.24
C LYS A 584 26.25 -27.50 15.26
N VAL A 585 24.94 -27.48 15.41
CA VAL A 585 24.24 -26.55 16.32
C VAL A 585 23.62 -27.30 17.51
N ALA A 586 23.71 -26.73 18.71
CA ALA A 586 22.93 -27.14 19.87
C ALA A 586 22.01 -26.01 20.34
N LEU A 587 20.75 -26.32 20.64
CA LEU A 587 19.74 -25.35 21.10
C LEU A 587 19.27 -25.69 22.52
N ILE A 588 19.64 -24.86 23.50
CA ILE A 588 19.30 -25.05 24.91
C ILE A 588 18.08 -24.17 25.25
N GLY A 589 16.96 -24.76 25.67
CA GLY A 589 15.73 -24.01 26.01
C GLY A 589 14.63 -24.03 24.92
N ALA A 590 14.66 -24.99 23.99
CA ALA A 590 13.87 -25.02 22.76
C ALA A 590 12.32 -25.15 22.89
N ARG A 591 11.74 -24.99 24.08
CA ARG A 591 10.28 -25.04 24.34
C ARG A 591 9.54 -23.75 23.97
N GLY A 592 10.24 -22.62 23.93
CA GLY A 592 9.63 -21.31 23.63
C GLY A 592 9.29 -21.14 22.15
N TYR A 593 8.34 -20.27 21.81
CA TYR A 593 7.97 -19.95 20.43
C TYR A 593 9.17 -19.54 19.57
N THR A 594 10.09 -18.75 20.12
CA THR A 594 11.38 -18.39 19.50
C THR A 594 12.25 -19.60 19.17
N GLY A 595 12.30 -20.60 20.06
CA GLY A 595 13.06 -21.83 19.84
C GLY A 595 12.50 -22.64 18.68
N GLN A 596 11.17 -22.75 18.59
CA GLN A 596 10.47 -23.40 17.48
C GLN A 596 10.74 -22.66 16.15
N ALA A 597 10.60 -21.33 16.13
CA ALA A 597 10.89 -20.51 14.96
C ALA A 597 12.36 -20.64 14.48
N LEU A 598 13.31 -20.81 15.41
CA LEU A 598 14.71 -21.08 15.08
C LEU A 598 14.93 -22.51 14.56
N ILE A 599 14.27 -23.53 15.12
CA ILE A 599 14.30 -24.91 14.58
C ILE A 599 13.82 -24.93 13.12
N ASP A 600 12.76 -24.19 12.82
CA ASP A 600 12.18 -24.05 11.48
C ASP A 600 13.16 -23.41 10.48
N LEU A 601 13.88 -22.37 10.91
CA LEU A 601 14.95 -21.73 10.13
C LEU A 601 16.15 -22.67 9.94
N LEU A 602 16.62 -23.33 11.00
CA LEU A 602 17.71 -24.30 10.95
C LEU A 602 17.38 -25.53 10.10
N ASN A 603 16.11 -25.93 9.99
CA ASN A 603 15.70 -26.99 9.07
C ASN A 603 15.87 -26.57 7.60
N ARG A 604 15.66 -25.29 7.26
CA ARG A 604 15.79 -24.74 5.90
C ARG A 604 17.23 -24.33 5.53
N HIS A 605 18.04 -23.92 6.50
CA HIS A 605 19.42 -23.44 6.25
C HIS A 605 20.34 -24.55 5.69
N PRO A 606 20.97 -24.42 4.50
CA PRO A 606 21.72 -25.52 3.88
C PRO A 606 22.94 -25.96 4.71
N ASN A 607 23.74 -25.02 5.22
CA ASN A 607 24.99 -25.31 5.92
C ASN A 607 24.90 -25.31 7.47
N MET A 608 23.72 -25.59 8.04
CA MET A 608 23.57 -25.77 9.49
C MET A 608 22.85 -27.07 9.82
N ASP A 609 23.33 -27.74 10.86
CA ASP A 609 22.93 -29.09 11.26
C ASP A 609 22.68 -29.13 12.76
N LEU A 610 21.41 -28.98 13.16
CA LEU A 610 20.96 -29.11 14.54
C LEU A 610 21.22 -30.55 15.03
N ARG A 611 21.93 -30.69 16.15
CA ARG A 611 22.31 -31.97 16.74
C ARG A 611 21.57 -32.25 18.05
N HIS A 612 21.57 -31.26 18.96
CA HIS A 612 21.08 -31.41 20.33
C HIS A 612 20.08 -30.31 20.67
N VAL A 613 19.04 -30.69 21.43
CA VAL A 613 17.88 -29.82 21.71
C VAL A 613 17.40 -30.06 23.14
N SER A 614 17.77 -29.17 24.07
CA SER A 614 17.46 -29.32 25.49
C SER A 614 16.13 -28.65 25.86
N SER A 615 15.26 -29.39 26.55
CA SER A 615 13.98 -28.93 27.11
C SER A 615 13.51 -29.87 28.23
N ARG A 616 13.64 -29.44 29.49
CA ARG A 616 13.23 -30.21 30.69
C ARG A 616 11.79 -30.74 30.64
N GLU A 617 10.87 -30.04 29.98
CA GLU A 617 9.45 -30.41 29.91
C GLU A 617 9.10 -31.30 28.70
N LEU A 618 9.96 -31.34 27.68
CA LEU A 618 9.75 -32.16 26.48
C LEU A 618 10.70 -33.36 26.41
N ALA A 619 11.64 -33.48 27.37
CA ALA A 619 12.64 -34.54 27.43
C ALA A 619 12.06 -35.94 27.15
N GLY A 620 12.71 -36.69 26.26
CA GLY A 620 12.26 -38.01 25.79
C GLY A 620 11.23 -37.98 24.65
N LYS A 621 10.63 -36.83 24.31
CA LYS A 621 9.78 -36.69 23.10
C LYS A 621 10.62 -36.46 21.86
N LYS A 622 10.15 -36.94 20.70
CA LYS A 622 10.73 -36.61 19.40
C LYS A 622 10.55 -35.11 19.10
N LEU A 623 11.54 -34.52 18.44
CA LEU A 623 11.43 -33.20 17.82
C LEU A 623 10.59 -33.28 16.53
N GLU A 624 9.56 -32.45 16.44
CA GLU A 624 8.76 -32.24 15.23
C GLU A 624 9.28 -31.02 14.45
N GLY A 625 8.85 -30.83 13.21
CA GLY A 625 9.30 -29.74 12.31
C GLY A 625 10.70 -29.93 11.71
N TYR A 626 11.66 -30.52 12.44
CA TYR A 626 13.01 -30.79 11.93
C TYR A 626 13.08 -32.09 11.11
N THR A 627 13.55 -32.01 9.87
CA THR A 627 13.50 -33.12 8.90
C THR A 627 14.87 -33.73 8.56
N LYS A 628 15.96 -33.00 8.77
CA LYS A 628 17.33 -33.48 8.48
C LYS A 628 17.80 -34.62 9.39
N ARG A 629 17.27 -34.71 10.61
CA ARG A 629 17.60 -35.75 11.61
C ARG A 629 16.38 -36.09 12.46
N ASN A 630 16.31 -37.35 12.90
CA ASN A 630 15.48 -37.70 14.05
C ASN A 630 16.21 -37.23 15.31
N ILE A 631 15.71 -36.17 15.95
CA ILE A 631 16.21 -35.66 17.23
C ILE A 631 15.18 -35.97 18.32
N THR A 632 15.63 -36.25 19.52
CA THR A 632 14.81 -36.36 20.73
C THR A 632 15.18 -35.20 21.65
N TYR A 633 14.19 -34.62 22.33
CA TYR A 633 14.45 -33.60 23.34
C TYR A 633 15.24 -34.19 24.51
N GLU A 634 16.28 -33.49 24.94
CA GLU A 634 17.15 -33.86 26.05
C GLU A 634 16.88 -32.99 27.28
N ASN A 635 17.44 -33.36 28.42
CA ASN A 635 17.48 -32.52 29.63
C ASN A 635 18.94 -32.30 30.02
N LEU A 636 19.71 -31.65 29.15
CA LEU A 636 21.13 -31.40 29.35
C LEU A 636 21.35 -30.48 30.55
N SER A 637 22.18 -30.91 31.50
CA SER A 637 22.72 -30.07 32.57
C SER A 637 23.97 -29.30 32.09
N PRO A 638 24.46 -28.30 32.84
CA PRO A 638 25.73 -27.64 32.54
C PRO A 638 26.91 -28.62 32.43
N GLU A 639 26.91 -29.66 33.26
CA GLU A 639 27.95 -30.70 33.28
C GLU A 639 27.90 -31.62 32.04
N ASP A 640 26.72 -31.83 31.44
CA ASP A 640 26.60 -32.53 30.16
C ASP A 640 27.08 -31.65 29.01
N VAL A 641 26.70 -30.36 29.03
CA VAL A 641 27.14 -29.36 28.06
C VAL A 641 28.66 -29.19 28.07
N LYS A 642 29.29 -29.18 29.26
CA LYS A 642 30.74 -29.17 29.42
C LYS A 642 31.40 -30.34 28.69
N LYS A 643 30.96 -31.57 28.97
CA LYS A 643 31.47 -32.80 28.32
C LYS A 643 31.31 -32.80 26.80
N MET A 644 30.21 -32.25 26.28
CA MET A 644 29.98 -32.12 24.84
C MET A 644 30.92 -31.08 24.19
N ALA A 645 31.18 -29.96 24.89
CA ALA A 645 32.14 -28.94 24.46
C ALA A 645 33.60 -29.46 24.51
N GLU A 646 34.00 -30.15 25.58
CA GLU A 646 35.32 -30.78 25.75
C GLU A 646 35.64 -31.75 24.59
N LYS A 647 34.65 -32.51 24.11
CA LYS A 647 34.80 -33.36 22.91
C LYS A 647 34.79 -32.59 21.58
N GLY A 648 34.17 -31.41 21.51
CA GLY A 648 33.99 -30.65 20.25
C GLY A 648 32.85 -31.18 19.37
N GLU A 649 31.79 -31.70 20.01
CA GLU A 649 30.61 -32.25 19.32
C GLU A 649 29.75 -31.16 18.65
N ILE A 650 29.96 -29.88 19.00
CA ILE A 650 29.15 -28.71 18.60
C ILE A 650 30.06 -27.57 18.11
N ASP A 651 29.70 -26.90 17.00
CA ASP A 651 30.35 -25.69 16.48
C ASP A 651 29.72 -24.40 17.07
N CYS A 652 28.40 -24.42 17.31
CA CYS A 652 27.64 -23.27 17.81
C CYS A 652 26.56 -23.67 18.83
N TRP A 653 26.52 -22.99 19.96
CA TRP A 653 25.49 -23.13 20.99
C TRP A 653 24.55 -21.93 20.98
N VAL A 654 23.24 -22.17 21.06
CA VAL A 654 22.23 -21.12 21.20
C VAL A 654 21.51 -21.29 22.54
N MET A 655 21.56 -20.25 23.38
CA MET A 655 20.85 -20.19 24.65
C MET A 655 19.48 -19.52 24.45
N ALA A 656 18.44 -20.33 24.32
CA ALA A 656 17.03 -19.93 24.29
C ALA A 656 16.38 -20.02 25.68
N LEU A 657 17.13 -19.61 26.71
CA LEU A 657 16.74 -19.72 28.12
C LEU A 657 16.12 -18.42 28.65
N PRO A 658 15.40 -18.46 29.78
CA PRO A 658 14.97 -17.25 30.50
C PRO A 658 16.18 -16.48 31.05
N ASN A 659 16.02 -15.17 31.22
CA ASN A 659 17.02 -14.32 31.87
C ASN A 659 17.38 -14.85 33.28
N GLY A 660 18.66 -14.76 33.65
CA GLY A 660 19.24 -15.26 34.88
C GLY A 660 19.59 -16.75 34.87
N VAL A 661 19.46 -17.43 33.72
CA VAL A 661 19.62 -18.89 33.59
C VAL A 661 20.74 -19.28 32.62
N CYS A 662 21.25 -18.35 31.79
CA CYS A 662 22.27 -18.69 30.78
C CYS A 662 23.65 -18.96 31.41
N LYS A 663 24.01 -18.24 32.48
CA LYS A 663 25.37 -18.23 33.02
C LYS A 663 25.98 -19.62 33.30
N PRO A 664 25.33 -20.57 34.00
CA PRO A 664 25.94 -21.88 34.27
C PRO A 664 26.29 -22.68 33.01
N PHE A 665 25.49 -22.55 31.94
CA PHE A 665 25.75 -23.22 30.66
C PHE A 665 26.87 -22.53 29.87
N VAL A 666 26.94 -21.20 29.93
CA VAL A 666 28.02 -20.41 29.34
C VAL A 666 29.36 -20.68 30.03
N ASP A 667 29.38 -20.71 31.37
CA ASP A 667 30.56 -21.02 32.17
C ASP A 667 31.08 -22.43 31.84
N ALA A 668 30.18 -23.42 31.76
CA ALA A 668 30.50 -24.79 31.34
C ALA A 668 31.15 -24.89 29.93
N ILE A 669 30.70 -24.07 28.97
CA ILE A 669 31.29 -24.01 27.62
C ILE A 669 32.67 -23.32 27.65
N ASN A 670 32.84 -22.30 28.51
CA ASN A 670 34.12 -21.61 28.69
C ASN A 670 35.18 -22.53 29.36
N GLU A 671 34.79 -23.26 30.40
CA GLU A 671 35.65 -24.19 31.14
C GLU A 671 36.17 -25.35 30.27
N ALA A 672 35.44 -25.71 29.20
CA ALA A 672 35.86 -26.74 28.23
C ALA A 672 37.05 -26.32 27.35
N GLY A 673 37.54 -25.08 27.47
CA GLY A 673 38.82 -24.64 26.90
C GLY A 673 38.84 -24.40 25.39
N LYS A 674 37.67 -24.24 24.75
CA LYS A 674 37.53 -24.06 23.28
C LYS A 674 36.98 -22.68 22.91
N PRO A 675 37.83 -21.63 22.91
CA PRO A 675 37.40 -20.25 22.68
C PRO A 675 36.81 -20.02 21.27
N GLU A 676 37.13 -20.88 20.30
CA GLU A 676 36.64 -20.86 18.92
C GLU A 676 35.16 -21.25 18.78
N THR A 677 34.58 -21.89 19.80
CA THR A 677 33.17 -22.32 19.79
C THR A 677 32.25 -21.12 19.92
N VAL A 678 31.32 -20.93 18.98
CA VAL A 678 30.37 -19.79 19.02
C VAL A 678 29.27 -20.04 20.04
N VAL A 679 28.92 -19.02 20.82
CA VAL A 679 27.76 -19.01 21.72
C VAL A 679 26.92 -17.77 21.45
N VAL A 680 25.63 -17.97 21.16
CA VAL A 680 24.64 -16.91 20.96
C VAL A 680 23.61 -16.96 22.08
N ASP A 681 23.47 -15.89 22.85
CA ASP A 681 22.46 -15.75 23.89
C ASP A 681 21.22 -15.00 23.38
N LEU A 682 20.03 -15.57 23.57
CA LEU A 682 18.74 -14.91 23.28
C LEU A 682 18.15 -14.18 24.50
N SER A 683 18.67 -14.46 25.70
CA SER A 683 18.28 -13.78 26.93
C SER A 683 18.79 -12.34 26.97
N ALA A 684 18.57 -11.63 28.07
CA ALA A 684 19.15 -10.31 28.31
C ALA A 684 20.47 -10.33 29.09
N ASP A 685 20.92 -11.50 29.57
CA ASP A 685 21.99 -11.66 30.57
C ASP A 685 23.32 -11.00 30.15
N TYR A 686 23.65 -11.06 28.86
CA TYR A 686 24.90 -10.52 28.31
C TYR A 686 24.74 -9.27 27.43
N ARG A 687 23.53 -8.70 27.29
CA ARG A 687 23.29 -7.53 26.39
C ARG A 687 23.93 -6.21 26.84
N PHE A 688 24.50 -6.21 28.05
CA PHE A 688 25.20 -5.09 28.68
C PHE A 688 26.68 -5.42 28.99
N ASP A 689 27.13 -6.64 28.65
CA ASP A 689 28.50 -7.10 28.90
C ASP A 689 29.41 -6.71 27.73
N SER A 690 30.43 -5.90 28.00
CA SER A 690 31.37 -5.42 26.97
C SER A 690 32.34 -6.49 26.45
N SER A 691 32.38 -7.67 27.07
CA SER A 691 33.09 -8.84 26.54
C SER A 691 32.26 -9.63 25.50
N TRP A 692 30.97 -9.32 25.36
CA TRP A 692 30.07 -9.91 24.36
C TRP A 692 29.81 -8.93 23.22
N THR A 693 29.74 -9.46 22.00
CA THR A 693 29.38 -8.65 20.83
C THR A 693 27.86 -8.56 20.72
N TYR A 694 27.32 -7.33 20.67
CA TYR A 694 25.89 -7.11 20.48
C TYR A 694 25.49 -7.43 19.04
N GLY A 695 24.60 -8.41 18.87
CA GLY A 695 24.30 -9.03 17.58
C GLY A 695 23.27 -8.27 16.73
N LEU A 696 23.56 -7.02 16.35
CA LEU A 696 22.70 -6.18 15.50
C LEU A 696 23.46 -5.74 14.22
N PRO A 697 23.58 -6.60 13.18
CA PRO A 697 24.44 -6.37 12.01
C PRO A 697 24.21 -5.06 11.25
N GLU A 698 23.00 -4.52 11.29
CA GLU A 698 22.67 -3.26 10.62
C GLU A 698 23.28 -2.03 11.31
N LEU A 699 23.59 -2.11 12.61
CA LEU A 699 24.14 -1.02 13.42
C LEU A 699 25.57 -1.29 13.92
N VAL A 700 25.88 -2.54 14.27
CA VAL A 700 27.19 -2.99 14.75
C VAL A 700 28.02 -3.46 13.56
N ASP A 701 29.28 -3.03 13.49
CA ASP A 701 30.25 -3.44 12.47
C ASP A 701 30.24 -4.96 12.26
N ARG A 702 29.86 -5.38 11.06
CA ARG A 702 29.67 -6.78 10.68
C ARG A 702 30.95 -7.62 10.85
N ARG A 703 32.15 -7.03 10.81
CA ARG A 703 33.41 -7.73 11.17
C ARG A 703 33.41 -8.19 12.62
N LYS A 704 33.00 -7.33 13.55
CA LYS A 704 32.97 -7.68 14.99
C LYS A 704 32.09 -8.89 15.23
N ILE A 705 30.93 -8.96 14.56
CA ILE A 705 30.02 -10.12 14.65
C ILE A 705 30.63 -11.35 13.96
N ALA A 706 31.28 -11.17 12.80
CA ALA A 706 31.92 -12.27 12.06
C ALA A 706 33.18 -12.84 12.74
N ASP A 707 33.82 -12.09 13.65
CA ASP A 707 34.95 -12.51 14.47
C ASP A 707 34.55 -12.86 15.93
N ALA A 708 33.29 -12.68 16.31
CA ALA A 708 32.81 -12.94 17.67
C ALA A 708 32.44 -14.41 17.91
N THR A 709 32.96 -14.97 19.00
CA THR A 709 32.52 -16.28 19.52
C THR A 709 31.55 -16.15 20.71
N ARG A 710 31.28 -14.93 21.19
CA ARG A 710 30.32 -14.62 22.26
C ARG A 710 29.41 -13.48 21.80
N ILE A 711 28.15 -13.79 21.49
CA ILE A 711 27.20 -12.87 20.85
C ILE A 711 25.93 -12.75 21.69
N ALA A 712 25.62 -11.53 22.14
CA ALA A 712 24.38 -11.22 22.84
C ALA A 712 23.34 -10.77 21.81
N ASN A 713 22.28 -11.56 21.60
CA ASN A 713 21.25 -11.24 20.61
C ASN A 713 20.34 -10.12 21.14
N PRO A 714 20.02 -9.11 20.31
CA PRO A 714 19.05 -8.06 20.61
C PRO A 714 17.71 -8.57 21.13
N GLY A 715 17.07 -7.79 22.00
CA GLY A 715 15.66 -7.94 22.36
C GLY A 715 14.74 -7.47 21.23
N CYS A 716 13.54 -8.05 21.14
CA CYS A 716 12.62 -7.77 20.03
C CYS A 716 12.21 -6.29 19.94
N TYR A 717 11.75 -5.68 21.03
CA TYR A 717 11.47 -4.25 21.04
C TYR A 717 12.72 -3.40 20.82
N ALA A 718 13.84 -3.78 21.45
CA ALA A 718 15.09 -3.06 21.29
C ALA A 718 15.56 -3.05 19.82
N THR A 719 15.36 -4.13 19.07
CA THR A 719 15.68 -4.23 17.64
C THR A 719 14.90 -3.20 16.82
N ALA A 720 13.57 -3.15 16.98
CA ALA A 720 12.71 -2.22 16.25
C ALA A 720 12.98 -0.76 16.63
N ALA A 721 13.15 -0.47 17.92
CA ALA A 721 13.42 0.87 18.41
C ALA A 721 14.81 1.39 17.97
N GLN A 722 15.86 0.57 18.06
CA GLN A 722 17.21 0.97 17.64
C GLN A 722 17.24 1.28 16.14
N LEU A 723 16.69 0.42 15.29
CA LEU A 723 16.63 0.67 13.84
C LEU A 723 15.69 1.84 13.51
N GLY A 724 14.68 2.08 14.34
CA GLY A 724 13.80 3.24 14.25
C GLY A 724 14.39 4.57 14.71
N ILE A 725 15.51 4.59 15.45
CA ILE A 725 16.12 5.81 16.02
C ILE A 725 17.53 6.09 15.45
N ALA A 726 18.33 5.04 15.20
CA ALA A 726 19.74 5.16 14.82
C ALA A 726 20.05 6.08 13.63
N PRO A 727 19.22 6.20 12.57
CA PRO A 727 19.47 7.15 11.49
C PRO A 727 19.41 8.63 11.90
N LEU A 728 18.79 8.95 13.05
CA LEU A 728 18.54 10.32 13.49
C LEU A 728 19.38 10.77 14.69
N LEU A 729 20.33 9.96 15.18
CA LEU A 729 21.09 10.26 16.42
C LEU A 729 21.71 11.66 16.42
N GLU A 730 22.34 12.08 15.32
CA GLU A 730 22.94 13.42 15.17
C GLU A 730 21.92 14.57 15.19
N PHE A 731 20.64 14.28 14.98
CA PHE A 731 19.55 15.23 14.87
C PHE A 731 18.63 15.25 16.10
N ILE A 732 18.90 14.41 17.11
CA ILE A 732 18.16 14.39 18.37
C ILE A 732 18.37 15.71 19.12
N GLY A 733 17.27 16.31 19.58
CA GLY A 733 17.23 17.55 20.39
C GLY A 733 16.61 17.36 21.78
N GLY A 734 16.28 16.13 22.17
CA GLY A 734 15.66 15.78 23.44
C GLY A 734 15.30 14.29 23.48
N GLN A 735 14.97 13.75 24.65
CA GLN A 735 14.74 12.31 24.85
C GLN A 735 13.66 11.75 23.89
N PRO A 736 13.99 10.75 23.05
CA PRO A 736 12.99 10.04 22.26
C PRO A 736 11.99 9.29 23.16
N THR A 737 10.71 9.35 22.81
CA THR A 737 9.65 8.57 23.46
C THR A 737 9.17 7.46 22.53
N VAL A 738 9.14 6.23 23.03
CA VAL A 738 8.90 5.02 22.26
C VAL A 738 7.68 4.29 22.84
N PHE A 739 6.55 4.34 22.15
CA PHE A 739 5.39 3.51 22.49
C PHE A 739 5.42 2.25 21.65
N GLY A 740 5.38 1.07 22.27
CA GLY A 740 5.49 -0.21 21.57
C GLY A 740 4.37 -1.18 21.95
N VAL A 741 3.82 -1.90 20.97
CA VAL A 741 2.82 -2.95 21.18
C VAL A 741 3.26 -4.26 20.52
N SER A 742 3.31 -5.36 21.28
CA SER A 742 3.58 -6.71 20.76
C SER A 742 2.36 -7.62 20.78
N GLY A 743 2.43 -8.66 19.95
CA GLY A 743 1.59 -9.84 20.11
C GLY A 743 1.96 -10.64 21.36
N TYR A 744 1.01 -11.46 21.83
CA TYR A 744 1.12 -12.15 23.11
C TYR A 744 2.16 -13.28 23.16
N SER A 745 2.66 -13.75 22.00
CA SER A 745 3.81 -14.66 21.94
C SER A 745 5.05 -14.09 22.63
N GLY A 746 5.20 -12.76 22.69
CA GLY A 746 6.27 -12.07 23.40
C GLY A 746 6.27 -12.25 24.92
N ALA A 747 5.13 -12.64 25.53
CA ALA A 747 5.06 -13.04 26.94
C ALA A 747 5.41 -14.53 27.17
N GLY A 748 5.77 -15.26 26.10
CA GLY A 748 6.23 -16.65 26.17
C GLY A 748 5.12 -17.68 26.38
N THR A 749 5.51 -18.88 26.82
CA THR A 749 4.65 -20.08 26.93
C THR A 749 4.25 -20.45 28.36
N LYS A 750 4.54 -19.60 29.36
CA LYS A 750 4.07 -19.76 30.74
C LYS A 750 2.79 -18.93 30.93
N PRO A 751 1.67 -19.49 31.41
CA PRO A 751 0.42 -18.73 31.56
C PRO A 751 0.55 -17.50 32.46
N SER A 752 -0.07 -16.40 32.02
CA SER A 752 -0.07 -15.09 32.67
C SER A 752 -1.20 -14.21 32.09
N PRO A 753 -1.58 -13.09 32.73
CA PRO A 753 -2.51 -12.12 32.15
C PRO A 753 -2.05 -11.52 30.81
N LYS A 754 -0.75 -11.64 30.47
CA LYS A 754 -0.11 -11.10 29.26
C LYS A 754 -0.06 -12.09 28.09
N ASN A 755 -0.55 -13.33 28.28
CA ASN A 755 -0.75 -14.33 27.22
C ASN A 755 -2.05 -15.15 27.37
N ASP A 756 -2.98 -14.69 28.20
CA ASP A 756 -4.38 -15.13 28.15
C ASP A 756 -5.12 -14.32 27.08
N VAL A 757 -5.48 -14.99 25.97
CA VAL A 757 -6.20 -14.39 24.84
C VAL A 757 -7.53 -13.77 25.26
N LYS A 758 -8.24 -14.35 26.24
CA LYS A 758 -9.52 -13.82 26.74
C LYS A 758 -9.35 -12.54 27.55
N ASN A 759 -8.24 -12.43 28.27
CA ASN A 759 -7.89 -11.23 29.03
C ASN A 759 -7.36 -10.10 28.13
N LEU A 760 -6.90 -10.43 26.91
CA LEU A 760 -6.43 -9.49 25.89
C LEU A 760 -7.53 -9.10 24.88
N GLU A 761 -8.63 -9.85 24.81
CA GLU A 761 -9.76 -9.56 23.93
C GLU A 761 -10.38 -8.18 24.28
N ASN A 762 -10.44 -7.29 23.28
CA ASN A 762 -10.82 -5.87 23.44
C ASN A 762 -9.98 -5.08 24.48
N ASN A 763 -8.74 -5.51 24.76
CA ASN A 763 -7.89 -4.97 25.82
C ASN A 763 -6.44 -4.74 25.36
N LEU A 764 -5.69 -3.92 26.10
CA LEU A 764 -4.29 -3.58 25.85
C LEU A 764 -3.56 -3.41 27.20
N ILE A 765 -2.53 -4.21 27.46
CA ILE A 765 -1.94 -4.34 28.80
C ILE A 765 -0.45 -3.96 28.79
N PRO A 766 0.03 -3.05 29.68
CA PRO A 766 1.45 -2.71 29.74
C PRO A 766 2.32 -3.88 30.25
N TYR A 767 3.52 -4.04 29.71
CA TYR A 767 4.54 -4.90 30.31
C TYR A 767 5.11 -4.24 31.59
N SER A 768 5.54 -2.98 31.46
CA SER A 768 5.75 -2.00 32.53
C SER A 768 5.53 -0.60 31.93
N LEU A 769 5.50 0.44 32.77
CA LEU A 769 5.34 1.83 32.33
C LEU A 769 6.67 2.62 32.30
N VAL A 770 7.68 2.13 33.01
CA VAL A 770 9.07 2.62 33.11
C VAL A 770 9.99 1.42 33.36
N ASP A 771 11.31 1.64 33.36
CA ASP A 771 12.34 0.70 33.85
C ASP A 771 12.42 -0.64 33.09
N HIS A 772 11.75 -0.76 31.94
CA HIS A 772 11.75 -1.99 31.16
C HIS A 772 13.16 -2.31 30.66
N ILE A 773 13.56 -3.59 30.65
CA ILE A 773 14.93 -3.97 30.27
C ILE A 773 15.32 -3.48 28.86
N HIS A 774 14.37 -3.46 27.92
CA HIS A 774 14.56 -2.89 26.59
C HIS A 774 14.80 -1.37 26.59
N GLU A 775 14.26 -0.60 27.53
CA GLU A 775 14.52 0.86 27.65
C GLU A 775 16.01 1.11 27.90
N LYS A 776 16.58 0.32 28.82
CA LYS A 776 18.00 0.35 29.19
C LYS A 776 18.87 -0.20 28.06
N GLU A 777 18.43 -1.27 27.39
CA GLU A 777 19.10 -1.85 26.23
C GLU A 777 19.22 -0.84 25.07
N ILE A 778 18.11 -0.21 24.67
CA ILE A 778 18.10 0.83 23.62
C ILE A 778 19.01 2.00 24.03
N SER A 779 18.86 2.48 25.27
CA SER A 779 19.63 3.63 25.75
C SER A 779 21.15 3.36 25.76
N ASN A 780 21.56 2.16 26.19
CA ASN A 780 22.96 1.75 26.24
C ASN A 780 23.56 1.59 24.83
N GLN A 781 22.86 0.88 23.94
CA GLN A 781 23.39 0.55 22.61
C GLN A 781 23.36 1.73 21.62
N LEU A 782 22.48 2.72 21.83
CA LEU A 782 22.46 3.98 21.07
C LEU A 782 23.31 5.10 21.70
N GLY A 783 23.82 4.93 22.92
CA GLY A 783 24.48 5.99 23.68
C GLY A 783 23.59 7.20 23.98
N THR A 784 22.27 7.05 23.88
CA THR A 784 21.28 8.13 24.00
C THR A 784 20.09 7.64 24.80
N ALA A 785 19.76 8.30 25.90
CA ALA A 785 18.60 7.93 26.73
C ALA A 785 17.28 8.01 25.95
N VAL A 786 16.42 7.01 26.11
CA VAL A 786 15.04 6.98 25.59
C VAL A 786 14.05 6.76 26.74
N ALA A 787 12.77 7.06 26.51
CA ALA A 787 11.66 6.63 27.37
C ALA A 787 10.83 5.60 26.60
N PHE A 788 10.53 4.44 27.18
CA PHE A 788 9.95 3.30 26.46
C PHE A 788 8.81 2.61 27.21
N ILE A 789 7.65 2.52 26.53
CA ILE A 789 6.36 2.13 27.11
C ILE A 789 5.81 0.89 26.37
N PRO A 790 6.19 -0.34 26.75
CA PRO A 790 5.76 -1.59 26.13
C PRO A 790 4.36 -2.05 26.55
N HIS A 791 3.55 -2.52 25.60
CA HIS A 791 2.22 -3.09 25.79
C HIS A 791 2.03 -4.41 25.02
N VAL A 792 1.09 -5.25 25.45
CA VAL A 792 0.67 -6.48 24.75
C VAL A 792 -0.80 -6.41 24.34
N ALA A 793 -1.10 -6.95 23.16
CA ALA A 793 -2.43 -7.04 22.57
C ALA A 793 -2.77 -8.48 22.11
N VAL A 794 -4.01 -8.69 21.69
CA VAL A 794 -4.62 -10.01 21.43
C VAL A 794 -4.06 -10.79 20.23
N TRP A 795 -3.30 -10.17 19.32
CA TRP A 795 -2.70 -10.88 18.19
C TRP A 795 -1.51 -11.75 18.61
N PHE A 796 -1.22 -12.84 17.90
CA PHE A 796 -0.18 -13.80 18.32
C PHE A 796 1.24 -13.23 18.20
N GLN A 797 1.65 -12.77 17.02
CA GLN A 797 3.01 -12.29 16.75
C GLN A 797 3.01 -11.05 15.85
N GLY A 798 4.06 -10.24 15.99
CA GLY A 798 4.19 -8.92 15.37
C GLY A 798 4.27 -7.80 16.42
N ILE A 799 5.14 -6.83 16.17
CA ILE A 799 5.39 -5.65 16.99
C ILE A 799 5.14 -4.39 16.15
N HIS A 800 4.54 -3.38 16.78
CA HIS A 800 4.47 -2.00 16.30
C HIS A 800 5.19 -1.06 17.26
N HIS A 801 5.98 -0.13 16.74
CA HIS A 801 6.52 1.01 17.49
C HIS A 801 6.00 2.30 16.88
N THR A 802 5.63 3.24 17.74
CA THR A 802 5.43 4.66 17.43
C THR A 802 6.51 5.44 18.18
N ILE A 803 7.44 6.04 17.43
CA ILE A 803 8.68 6.63 17.95
C ILE A 803 8.61 8.14 17.74
N SER A 804 8.45 8.91 18.81
CA SER A 804 8.43 10.38 18.79
C SER A 804 9.80 10.93 19.19
N ILE A 805 10.49 11.59 18.26
CA ILE A 805 11.85 12.08 18.40
C ILE A 805 11.85 13.62 18.33
N PRO A 806 12.18 14.34 19.43
CA PRO A 806 12.48 15.77 19.38
C PRO A 806 13.75 16.02 18.54
N LEU A 807 13.72 17.02 17.66
CA LEU A 807 14.82 17.34 16.74
C LEU A 807 15.54 18.63 17.14
N ASN A 808 16.88 18.62 17.10
CA ASN A 808 17.70 19.79 17.43
C ASN A 808 17.55 20.91 16.37
N ARG A 809 17.47 20.53 15.10
CA ARG A 809 17.26 21.42 13.94
C ARG A 809 15.87 21.21 13.32
N THR A 810 15.45 22.18 12.51
CA THR A 810 14.22 22.10 11.71
C THR A 810 14.49 21.17 10.52
N MET A 811 13.62 20.21 10.26
CA MET A 811 13.74 19.25 9.14
C MET A 811 12.37 18.96 8.52
N THR A 812 12.34 18.50 7.28
CA THR A 812 11.13 18.09 6.56
C THR A 812 10.89 16.58 6.64
N SER A 813 9.68 16.11 6.38
CA SER A 813 9.40 14.66 6.24
C SER A 813 10.21 14.00 5.11
N ARG A 814 10.61 14.80 4.09
CA ARG A 814 11.48 14.36 2.99
C ARG A 814 12.92 14.14 3.46
N ASP A 815 13.48 15.08 4.24
CA ASP A 815 14.82 14.95 4.82
C ASP A 815 14.93 13.69 5.67
N ILE A 816 13.97 13.50 6.59
CA ILE A 816 13.92 12.33 7.46
C ILE A 816 13.86 11.05 6.60
N ARG A 817 12.93 10.96 5.66
CA ARG A 817 12.78 9.78 4.82
C ARG A 817 14.05 9.45 4.02
N ASN A 818 14.69 10.47 3.42
CA ASN A 818 15.97 10.30 2.71
C ASN A 818 17.03 9.69 3.63
N ILE A 819 17.21 10.22 4.84
CA ILE A 819 18.20 9.73 5.81
C ILE A 819 18.00 8.24 6.14
N TYR A 820 16.76 7.75 6.26
CA TYR A 820 16.52 6.31 6.47
C TYR A 820 16.79 5.48 5.20
N GLN A 821 16.46 6.00 4.01
CA GLN A 821 16.76 5.33 2.73
C GLN A 821 18.27 5.23 2.49
N ASP A 822 19.03 6.28 2.80
CA ASP A 822 20.49 6.32 2.67
C ASP A 822 21.16 5.42 3.72
N ARG A 823 20.74 5.51 5.00
CA ARG A 823 21.32 4.74 6.11
C ARG A 823 21.12 3.24 5.97
N TYR A 824 20.06 2.79 5.32
CA TYR A 824 19.74 1.36 5.11
C TYR A 824 19.82 0.93 3.65
N ALA A 825 20.51 1.69 2.79
CA ALA A 825 20.79 1.28 1.42
C ALA A 825 21.45 -0.11 1.37
N GLY A 826 20.92 -0.98 0.50
CA GLY A 826 21.41 -2.35 0.31
C GLY A 826 21.02 -3.37 1.40
N GLU A 827 20.41 -2.97 2.52
CA GLU A 827 19.91 -3.91 3.52
C GLU A 827 18.76 -4.75 2.98
N LYS A 828 18.86 -6.08 3.07
CA LYS A 828 17.77 -6.98 2.62
C LYS A 828 16.66 -7.16 3.66
N LEU A 829 16.98 -6.96 4.94
CA LEU A 829 16.06 -7.15 6.07
C LEU A 829 15.55 -5.83 6.67
N VAL A 830 15.82 -4.68 6.04
CA VAL A 830 15.25 -3.38 6.43
C VAL A 830 14.61 -2.73 5.20
N LYS A 831 13.32 -2.44 5.30
CA LYS A 831 12.52 -1.88 4.20
C LYS A 831 11.91 -0.54 4.63
N ILE A 832 12.23 0.51 3.88
CA ILE A 832 11.72 1.85 4.13
C ILE A 832 10.44 2.08 3.32
N THR A 833 9.34 2.36 4.01
CA THR A 833 8.02 2.69 3.44
C THR A 833 7.71 4.16 3.65
N GLY A 834 7.02 4.82 2.72
CA GLY A 834 6.52 6.18 2.96
C GLY A 834 5.45 6.17 4.07
N GLU A 835 4.54 5.21 3.97
CA GLU A 835 3.39 5.01 4.84
C GLU A 835 3.75 4.34 6.17
N SER A 836 2.89 4.52 7.17
CA SER A 836 3.02 3.81 8.45
C SER A 836 2.88 2.29 8.22
N PRO A 837 3.91 1.49 8.54
CA PRO A 837 3.83 0.04 8.41
C PRO A 837 2.88 -0.55 9.46
N LEU A 838 2.42 -1.79 9.22
CA LEU A 838 1.34 -2.41 10.00
C LEU A 838 1.75 -3.79 10.54
N VAL A 839 1.34 -4.10 11.78
CA VAL A 839 1.53 -5.43 12.41
C VAL A 839 1.14 -6.59 11.48
N LYS A 840 -0.05 -6.52 10.88
CA LYS A 840 -0.56 -7.56 9.97
C LYS A 840 0.31 -7.75 8.71
N ALA A 841 1.04 -6.71 8.29
CA ALA A 841 1.92 -6.77 7.14
C ALA A 841 3.31 -7.33 7.48
N ILE A 842 3.78 -7.20 8.73
CA ILE A 842 5.10 -7.71 9.16
C ILE A 842 5.04 -9.07 9.87
N SER A 843 3.89 -9.45 10.43
CA SER A 843 3.68 -10.72 11.12
C SER A 843 4.03 -11.90 10.20
N GLY A 844 4.91 -12.79 10.66
CA GLY A 844 5.45 -13.90 9.87
C GLY A 844 6.58 -13.54 8.89
N LYS A 845 7.11 -12.30 8.88
CA LYS A 845 8.26 -11.90 8.05
C LYS A 845 9.56 -11.79 8.83
N HIS A 846 10.67 -11.89 8.10
CA HIS A 846 12.04 -11.93 8.61
C HIS A 846 12.74 -10.57 8.70
N GLY A 847 12.10 -9.49 8.25
CA GLY A 847 12.68 -8.14 8.22
C GLY A 847 11.98 -7.12 9.13
N VAL A 848 12.37 -5.86 8.93
CA VAL A 848 11.84 -4.66 9.57
C VAL A 848 11.19 -3.78 8.49
N GLU A 849 9.96 -3.33 8.70
CA GLU A 849 9.36 -2.26 7.90
C GLU A 849 9.33 -0.98 8.75
N ILE A 850 9.92 0.12 8.24
CA ILE A 850 10.00 1.43 8.89
C ILE A 850 9.37 2.48 7.97
N GLY A 851 8.48 3.32 8.48
CA GLY A 851 7.81 4.36 7.70
C GLY A 851 6.87 5.24 8.50
N GLY A 852 5.99 5.97 7.80
CA GLY A 852 5.07 6.91 8.43
C GLY A 852 5.78 8.14 8.97
N PHE A 853 6.78 8.63 8.23
CA PHE A 853 7.64 9.77 8.59
C PHE A 853 6.82 11.07 8.66
N ALA A 854 6.30 11.39 9.84
CA ALA A 854 5.44 12.54 10.06
C ALA A 854 6.16 13.58 10.93
N VAL A 855 6.65 14.66 10.31
CA VAL A 855 7.24 15.79 11.04
C VAL A 855 6.14 16.77 11.46
N HIS A 856 6.23 17.27 12.69
CA HIS A 856 5.38 18.33 13.23
C HIS A 856 5.59 19.65 12.47
N SER A 857 4.58 20.52 12.40
CA SER A 857 4.60 21.78 11.63
C SER A 857 5.72 22.76 12.00
N SER A 858 6.32 22.65 13.20
CA SER A 858 7.49 23.42 13.60
C SER A 858 8.83 22.87 13.08
N GLY A 859 8.83 21.71 12.42
CA GLY A 859 10.02 20.96 11.99
C GLY A 859 10.89 20.41 13.13
N LYS A 860 10.53 20.64 14.41
CA LYS A 860 11.32 20.31 15.62
C LYS A 860 10.97 18.99 16.29
N ARG A 861 10.08 18.18 15.71
CA ARG A 861 9.73 16.85 16.23
C ARG A 861 9.23 15.97 15.10
N VAL A 862 9.74 14.75 15.01
CA VAL A 862 9.25 13.73 14.07
C VAL A 862 8.61 12.56 14.81
N VAL A 863 7.61 11.95 14.18
CA VAL A 863 7.13 10.61 14.52
C VAL A 863 7.51 9.66 13.39
N VAL A 864 8.07 8.51 13.76
CA VAL A 864 8.42 7.41 12.84
C VAL A 864 7.86 6.12 13.41
N ASN A 865 7.28 5.27 12.57
CA ASN A 865 6.76 3.98 12.98
C ASN A 865 7.64 2.84 12.45
N ALA A 866 7.97 1.90 13.32
CA ALA A 866 8.81 0.73 13.00
C ALA A 866 8.09 -0.56 13.42
N THR A 867 8.08 -1.56 12.54
CA THR A 867 7.41 -2.84 12.79
C THR A 867 8.34 -4.00 12.50
N ILE A 868 8.24 -5.05 13.31
CA ILE A 868 8.96 -6.32 13.15
C ILE A 868 8.05 -7.49 13.52
N ASP A 869 8.41 -8.69 13.08
CA ASP A 869 7.95 -9.89 13.77
C ASP A 869 8.78 -10.13 15.06
N ASN A 870 8.12 -10.33 16.20
CA ASN A 870 8.80 -10.46 17.50
C ASN A 870 9.43 -11.84 17.77
N LEU A 871 9.10 -12.85 16.95
CA LEU A 871 9.69 -14.19 17.03
C LEU A 871 10.80 -14.36 15.98
N LEU A 872 10.63 -13.75 14.80
CA LEU A 872 11.56 -13.81 13.68
C LEU A 872 12.63 -12.72 13.78
N LYS A 873 12.44 -11.53 13.18
CA LYS A 873 13.46 -10.45 13.21
C LYS A 873 13.74 -9.94 14.62
N GLY A 874 12.79 -10.05 15.54
CA GLY A 874 12.97 -9.74 16.95
C GLY A 874 13.70 -10.81 17.77
N ALA A 875 13.99 -12.00 17.22
CA ALA A 875 14.76 -13.03 17.91
C ALA A 875 15.40 -14.08 16.96
N ALA A 876 14.63 -15.04 16.42
CA ALA A 876 15.17 -16.24 15.75
C ALA A 876 15.90 -15.95 14.43
N THR A 877 15.44 -14.96 13.67
CA THR A 877 16.12 -14.52 12.42
C THR A 877 17.34 -13.68 12.74
N GLN A 878 17.28 -12.82 13.75
CA GLN A 878 18.44 -12.08 14.26
C GLN A 878 19.54 -13.06 14.70
N CYS A 879 19.15 -14.13 15.40
CA CYS A 879 20.03 -15.21 15.82
C CYS A 879 20.70 -15.90 14.63
N LEU A 880 19.92 -16.30 13.60
CA LEU A 880 20.49 -16.91 12.40
C LEU A 880 21.41 -15.96 11.63
N GLN A 881 21.07 -14.68 11.50
CA GLN A 881 21.90 -13.65 10.85
C GLN A 881 23.25 -13.48 11.57
N ASN A 882 23.24 -13.49 12.91
CA ASN A 882 24.45 -13.49 13.74
C ASN A 882 25.27 -14.79 13.60
N MET A 883 24.61 -15.95 13.65
CA MET A 883 25.26 -17.26 13.46
C MET A 883 25.90 -17.39 12.07
N ASN A 884 25.25 -16.87 11.02
CA ASN A 884 25.76 -16.87 9.66
C ASN A 884 27.09 -16.12 9.58
N LEU A 885 27.12 -14.88 10.07
CA LEU A 885 28.34 -14.05 10.10
C LEU A 885 29.47 -14.72 10.89
N ALA A 886 29.19 -15.16 12.13
CA ALA A 886 30.19 -15.75 13.02
C ALA A 886 30.76 -17.08 12.51
N LEU A 887 29.95 -17.89 11.81
CA LEU A 887 30.36 -19.18 11.25
C LEU A 887 30.88 -19.08 9.80
N GLY A 888 30.83 -17.89 9.19
CA GLY A 888 31.43 -17.57 7.88
C GLY A 888 30.48 -17.58 6.67
N TYR A 889 29.24 -18.05 6.85
CA TYR A 889 28.23 -18.19 5.81
C TYR A 889 27.72 -16.84 5.27
N GLY A 890 26.92 -16.88 4.19
CA GLY A 890 26.27 -15.66 3.71
C GLY A 890 25.30 -15.13 4.76
N GLU A 891 25.32 -13.82 5.04
CA GLU A 891 24.53 -13.22 6.14
C GLU A 891 23.04 -13.59 6.11
N TYR A 892 22.46 -13.63 4.91
CA TYR A 892 21.05 -13.94 4.68
C TYR A 892 20.81 -15.40 4.24
N GLU A 893 21.79 -16.29 4.40
CA GLU A 893 21.67 -17.71 4.06
C GLU A 893 20.63 -18.38 4.96
N GLY A 894 19.78 -19.24 4.40
CA GLY A 894 18.65 -19.87 5.09
C GLY A 894 17.51 -18.95 5.55
N ILE A 895 17.62 -17.62 5.37
CA ILE A 895 16.60 -16.63 5.73
C ILE A 895 15.76 -16.31 4.47
N PRO A 896 14.42 -16.49 4.48
CA PRO A 896 13.54 -15.94 3.47
C PRO A 896 13.43 -14.40 3.60
N TYR A 897 13.58 -13.66 2.50
CA TYR A 897 13.45 -12.19 2.46
C TYR A 897 12.75 -11.73 1.17
#